data_AF-A0A535CPB1-F1
#
_entry.id   AF-A0A535CPB1-F1
#
_cell.length_a   1.000
_cell.length_b   1.000
_cell.length_c   1.000
_cell.angle_alpha   90.00
_cell.angle_beta   90.00
_cell.angle_gamma   90.00
#
_symmetry.space_group_name_H-M   'P 1'
#
loop_
_entity.id
_entity.type
_entity.pdbx_description
1 polymer ?
#
loop_
_entity_poly.entity_id
_entity_poly.type
_entity_poly.pdbx_seq_one_letter_code
_entity_poly.pdbx_strand_id
1 'polypeptide(L)'
;MQVDNGKRHLTIAALGTNDVYLNHTTAQLLNAHAGDMLYVYSKRWPGVRYQMHVVGIVADGGLVGSTPYIISNIQTFRDIENRYDDITEIFVSNRNRGDASDIALSDRVTSGLRNSIPIDEHVDQVKTQGVQNSQKAEDLFSRVFTLFALFALAIGLLLIFLIFVLLAAERRAEMGMARAIGVQRRHLVLMFLFEGTVYDLLASFVGLGAGIGIGASLVYFLGPTLQRFNFPLKLTFQLHSLIIAYCLGVIFTFCSVAISSWLVSRMTVVEAMRDQPERGQQAMSLGEICLRLLTSLRHIGAQLRNPGRLIGQISDTLIGLVRSLTLLGFLPLLAGYWLMQQGLESAQIAFFSLGLSLIAVGGGLVIKAVIEFVLRLVWRSHDSQRARSIAGKIFAAVAGLALVAYWGLPFDALANLGLPRFYGGIEIFFLAAFMMVLGAVWVLIANAELIVKPILALFSRLAGLYALARLASAYPLQRRFRTGLSVVMFSLVVFAMTVMAIITNAMQNTYANINTQTGGYDIQAVAYFKPLPDLRSALLQHGINPSAFSAIGVRASTAIGVIQPSNDRPGWRIYPAQIVNGGFLNGYGLHLSARAKGFNSDAAVWQALQTHSNYALIDSNALPYRPDSVLNSPVYDPSAPLPADAGAPVQPPGFNSPYLFSMAGVYQGDTSFAATPIWVTGTQPPSPFVSPSPYGYPSDNKSAFKLTIIGVVDNSDDAHFGLYI
;
A
#
# COMPACT_ATOMS: atom_id res chain seq x y z
N MET A 1 -33.52 -19.42 17.87
CA MET A 1 -33.07 -18.36 18.79
C MET A 1 -31.66 -18.70 19.25
N GLN A 2 -30.66 -17.88 18.90
CA GLN A 2 -29.32 -17.96 19.48
C GLN A 2 -28.98 -16.54 19.95
N VAL A 3 -28.68 -16.41 21.23
CA VAL A 3 -28.32 -15.16 21.89
C VAL A 3 -26.81 -15.11 21.92
N ASP A 4 -26.22 -14.16 21.21
CA ASP A 4 -24.80 -13.84 21.34
C ASP A 4 -24.71 -12.35 21.72
N ASN A 5 -24.04 -12.05 22.84
CA ASN A 5 -23.81 -10.70 23.37
C ASN A 5 -25.05 -9.78 23.58
N GLY A 6 -26.14 -10.29 24.16
CA GLY A 6 -27.23 -9.46 24.70
C GLY A 6 -28.03 -8.62 23.68
N LYS A 7 -27.66 -8.63 22.40
CA LYS A 7 -28.42 -8.03 21.30
C LYS A 7 -29.22 -9.15 20.62
N ARG A 8 -30.54 -9.14 20.82
CA ARG A 8 -31.43 -10.09 20.11
C ARG A 8 -31.29 -9.86 18.60
N HIS A 9 -30.86 -10.89 17.88
CA HIS A 9 -30.89 -10.87 16.42
C HIS A 9 -32.34 -10.78 15.95
N LEU A 10 -32.72 -9.62 15.41
CA LEU A 10 -33.99 -9.45 14.71
C LEU A 10 -33.93 -10.24 13.40
N THR A 11 -34.90 -11.11 13.17
CA THR A 11 -34.99 -11.92 11.96
C THR A 11 -36.22 -11.52 11.18
N ILE A 12 -36.11 -11.40 9.86
CA ILE A 12 -37.25 -11.09 8.97
C ILE A 12 -38.36 -12.15 9.11
N ALA A 13 -37.99 -13.41 9.39
CA ALA A 13 -38.94 -14.50 9.65
C ALA A 13 -39.81 -14.30 10.91
N ALA A 14 -39.46 -13.37 11.79
CA ALA A 14 -40.25 -13.05 12.98
C ALA A 14 -41.31 -11.96 12.71
N LEU A 15 -41.31 -11.33 11.53
CA LEU A 15 -42.34 -10.37 11.11
C LEU A 15 -43.57 -11.13 10.62
N GLY A 16 -44.75 -10.78 11.13
CA GLY A 16 -46.04 -11.18 10.56
C GLY A 16 -46.33 -10.49 9.23
N THR A 17 -47.47 -10.85 8.61
CA THR A 17 -47.86 -10.36 7.28
C THR A 17 -48.04 -8.84 7.20
N ASN A 18 -48.37 -8.17 8.30
CA ASN A 18 -48.51 -6.71 8.35
C ASN A 18 -47.42 -6.03 9.20
N ASP A 19 -46.36 -6.74 9.55
CA ASP A 19 -45.30 -6.22 10.40
C ASP A 19 -44.12 -5.73 9.57
N VAL A 20 -43.53 -4.60 9.97
CA VAL A 20 -42.38 -4.01 9.30
C VAL A 20 -41.29 -3.57 10.29
N TYR A 21 -40.03 -3.65 9.83
CA TYR A 21 -38.92 -2.93 10.45
C TYR A 21 -38.59 -1.69 9.62
N LEU A 22 -38.24 -0.61 10.31
CA LEU A 22 -37.76 0.63 9.69
C LEU A 22 -36.30 0.80 10.04
N ASN A 23 -35.48 1.30 9.12
CA ASN A 23 -34.19 1.84 9.56
C ASN A 23 -34.36 3.16 10.30
N HIS A 24 -33.33 3.52 11.04
CA HIS A 24 -33.33 4.74 11.85
C HIS A 24 -33.60 5.99 10.99
N THR A 25 -33.06 6.06 9.77
CA THR A 25 -33.36 7.16 8.84
C THR A 25 -34.86 7.24 8.46
N THR A 26 -35.51 6.12 8.18
CA THR A 26 -36.97 6.10 7.87
C THR A 26 -37.81 6.43 9.09
N ALA A 27 -37.44 5.91 10.25
CA ALA A 27 -38.12 6.20 11.50
C ALA A 27 -38.10 7.70 11.80
N GLN A 28 -36.95 8.36 11.60
CA GLN A 28 -36.85 9.82 11.74
C GLN A 28 -37.70 10.57 10.71
N LEU A 29 -37.67 10.17 9.43
CA LEU A 29 -38.43 10.83 8.37
C LEU A 29 -39.95 10.73 8.56
N LEU A 30 -40.43 9.57 9.00
CA LEU A 30 -41.84 9.31 9.27
C LEU A 30 -42.24 9.73 10.69
N ASN A 31 -41.28 10.16 11.53
CA ASN A 31 -41.45 10.38 12.96
C ASN A 31 -42.12 9.17 13.66
N ALA A 32 -41.72 7.97 13.25
CA ALA A 32 -42.33 6.71 13.66
C ALA A 32 -41.48 6.03 14.75
N HIS A 33 -42.16 5.45 15.73
CA HIS A 33 -41.59 4.71 16.85
C HIS A 33 -41.93 3.22 16.74
N ALA A 34 -41.19 2.39 17.47
CA ALA A 34 -41.54 0.98 17.60
C ALA A 34 -42.91 0.84 18.31
N GLY A 35 -43.84 0.12 17.69
CA GLY A 35 -45.24 -0.04 18.10
C GLY A 35 -46.22 0.82 17.31
N ASP A 36 -45.76 1.74 16.47
CA ASP A 36 -46.65 2.61 15.70
C ASP A 36 -47.32 1.88 14.52
N MET A 37 -48.51 2.36 14.14
CA MET A 37 -49.20 1.90 12.94
C MET A 37 -48.93 2.87 11.79
N LEU A 38 -48.37 2.34 10.70
CA LEU A 38 -48.15 3.05 9.45
C LEU A 38 -49.18 2.67 8.40
N TYR A 39 -49.45 3.59 7.48
CA TYR A 39 -50.26 3.31 6.31
C TYR A 39 -49.41 3.43 5.06
N VAL A 40 -49.27 2.31 4.34
CA VAL A 40 -48.53 2.21 3.09
C VAL A 40 -49.53 2.24 1.94
N TYR A 41 -49.28 3.08 0.96
CA TYR A 41 -50.09 3.17 -0.25
C TYR A 41 -49.35 2.46 -1.38
N SER A 42 -50.03 1.54 -2.07
CA SER A 42 -49.48 0.95 -3.28
C SER A 42 -49.35 2.01 -4.37
N LYS A 43 -48.33 1.87 -5.23
CA LYS A 43 -48.20 2.68 -6.44
C LYS A 43 -49.24 2.33 -7.51
N ARG A 44 -49.99 1.22 -7.33
CA ARG A 44 -51.04 0.78 -8.24
C ARG A 44 -52.22 1.75 -8.20
N TRP A 45 -52.85 2.03 -9.35
CA TRP A 45 -54.04 2.88 -9.42
C TRP A 45 -55.31 2.03 -9.55
N PRO A 46 -56.40 2.32 -8.81
CA PRO A 46 -56.47 3.27 -7.70
C PRO A 46 -55.66 2.77 -6.49
N GLY A 47 -54.95 3.68 -5.83
CA GLY A 47 -54.05 3.39 -4.69
C GLY A 47 -54.80 2.75 -3.53
N VAL A 48 -54.54 1.47 -3.27
CA VAL A 48 -55.08 0.78 -2.10
C VAL A 48 -54.19 1.07 -0.89
N ARG A 49 -54.83 1.37 0.24
CA ARG A 49 -54.19 1.66 1.52
C ARG A 49 -54.03 0.37 2.32
N TYR A 50 -52.81 0.09 2.75
CA TYR A 50 -52.47 -1.06 3.59
C TYR A 50 -51.98 -0.57 4.95
N GLN A 51 -52.39 -1.24 6.01
CA GLN A 51 -52.02 -0.90 7.38
C GLN A 51 -50.88 -1.82 7.84
N MET A 52 -49.77 -1.22 8.26
CA MET A 52 -48.54 -1.89 8.70
C MET A 52 -48.23 -1.53 10.14
N HIS A 53 -47.69 -2.47 10.91
CA HIS A 53 -47.28 -2.28 12.30
C HIS A 53 -45.75 -2.26 12.40
N VAL A 54 -45.19 -1.23 13.03
CA VAL A 54 -43.74 -1.06 13.17
C VAL A 54 -43.26 -1.88 14.35
N VAL A 55 -42.65 -3.04 14.11
CA VAL A 55 -42.20 -3.93 15.20
C VAL A 55 -40.90 -3.44 15.83
N GLY A 56 -40.08 -2.69 15.09
CA GLY A 56 -38.80 -2.20 15.59
C GLY A 56 -38.03 -1.33 14.61
N ILE A 57 -37.07 -0.58 15.15
CA ILE A 57 -36.16 0.28 14.40
C ILE A 57 -34.78 -0.38 14.36
N VAL A 58 -34.23 -0.57 13.16
CA VAL A 58 -32.89 -1.13 12.94
C VAL A 58 -31.87 -0.02 12.72
N ALA A 59 -30.63 -0.25 13.15
CA ALA A 59 -29.55 0.71 12.97
C ALA A 59 -29.21 0.87 11.48
N ASP A 60 -28.80 2.08 11.08
CA ASP A 60 -28.33 2.36 9.73
C ASP A 60 -27.00 1.60 9.48
N GLY A 61 -26.96 0.77 8.44
CA GLY A 61 -25.81 -0.08 8.11
C GLY A 61 -26.17 -1.52 7.68
N GLY A 62 -25.19 -2.25 7.15
CA GLY A 62 -25.42 -3.59 6.59
C GLY A 62 -26.33 -3.56 5.37
N LEU A 63 -27.34 -4.44 5.34
CA LEU A 63 -28.28 -4.59 4.21
C LEU A 63 -29.21 -3.39 3.99
N VAL A 64 -29.35 -2.52 4.99
CA VAL A 64 -30.39 -1.47 5.02
C VAL A 64 -29.80 -0.08 4.72
N GLY A 65 -28.46 0.04 4.79
CA GLY A 65 -27.75 1.27 4.48
C GLY A 65 -28.18 2.48 5.33
N SER A 66 -27.93 3.67 4.79
CA SER A 66 -28.32 4.98 5.35
C SER A 66 -29.49 5.65 4.59
N THR A 67 -30.00 5.01 3.55
CA THR A 67 -31.16 5.51 2.78
C THR A 67 -32.47 5.07 3.43
N PRO A 68 -33.59 5.79 3.23
CA PRO A 68 -34.88 5.38 3.79
C PRO A 68 -35.29 4.00 3.25
N TYR A 69 -35.52 3.04 4.14
CA TYR A 69 -35.79 1.65 3.81
C TYR A 69 -36.82 1.02 4.77
N ILE A 70 -37.71 0.20 4.21
CA ILE A 70 -38.71 -0.59 4.94
C ILE A 70 -38.43 -2.08 4.70
N ILE A 71 -38.35 -2.86 5.78
CA ILE A 71 -38.14 -4.30 5.73
C ILE A 71 -39.43 -4.99 6.15
N SER A 72 -39.86 -5.98 5.38
CA SER A 72 -41.09 -6.74 5.62
C SER A 72 -40.93 -8.18 5.15
N ASN A 73 -41.96 -9.01 5.36
CA ASN A 73 -42.06 -10.29 4.69
C ASN A 73 -42.31 -10.08 3.19
N ILE A 74 -41.59 -10.82 2.33
CA ILE A 74 -41.72 -10.70 0.88
C ILE A 74 -43.16 -10.95 0.39
N GLN A 75 -43.94 -11.82 1.07
CA GLN A 75 -45.32 -12.08 0.67
C GLN A 75 -46.20 -10.84 0.79
N THR A 76 -46.00 -10.03 1.83
CA THR A 76 -46.73 -8.78 2.05
C THR A 76 -46.68 -7.87 0.83
N PHE A 77 -45.49 -7.65 0.26
CA PHE A 77 -45.35 -6.76 -0.91
C PHE A 77 -45.72 -7.44 -2.23
N ARG A 78 -45.59 -8.77 -2.35
CA ARG A 78 -46.16 -9.50 -3.50
C ARG A 78 -47.67 -9.34 -3.56
N ASP A 79 -48.35 -9.42 -2.43
CA ASP A 79 -49.81 -9.26 -2.35
C ASP A 79 -50.25 -7.81 -2.62
N ILE A 80 -49.46 -6.83 -2.17
CA ILE A 80 -49.73 -5.40 -2.40
C ILE A 80 -49.54 -5.02 -3.87
N GLU A 81 -48.41 -5.41 -4.47
CA GLU A 81 -48.04 -4.99 -5.83
C GLU A 81 -48.50 -5.97 -6.92
N ASN A 82 -48.98 -7.17 -6.56
CA ASN A 82 -49.39 -8.25 -7.48
C ASN A 82 -48.29 -8.64 -8.48
N ARG A 83 -47.03 -8.53 -8.06
CA ARG A 83 -45.82 -8.91 -8.83
C ARG A 83 -45.22 -10.15 -8.16
N TYR A 84 -45.51 -11.32 -8.73
CA TYR A 84 -45.11 -12.59 -8.12
C TYR A 84 -43.69 -13.04 -8.50
N ASP A 85 -43.17 -12.56 -9.64
CA ASP A 85 -41.94 -13.06 -10.28
C ASP A 85 -40.78 -12.05 -10.36
N ASP A 86 -40.95 -10.83 -9.88
CA ASP A 86 -39.90 -9.79 -9.91
C ASP A 86 -39.01 -9.83 -8.65
N ILE A 87 -38.13 -10.83 -8.57
CA ILE A 87 -37.10 -10.89 -7.55
C ILE A 87 -35.87 -10.12 -8.04
N THR A 88 -35.59 -8.96 -7.41
CA THR A 88 -34.46 -8.12 -7.80
C THR A 88 -33.12 -8.63 -7.28
N GLU A 89 -33.10 -9.14 -6.04
CA GLU A 89 -31.86 -9.54 -5.35
C GLU A 89 -32.10 -10.78 -4.48
N ILE A 90 -31.13 -11.70 -4.46
CA ILE A 90 -31.14 -12.89 -3.61
C ILE A 90 -29.89 -12.89 -2.72
N PHE A 91 -30.09 -12.82 -1.41
CA PHE A 91 -29.01 -12.90 -0.43
C PHE A 91 -28.84 -14.34 0.07
N VAL A 92 -27.63 -14.88 -0.08
CA VAL A 92 -27.28 -16.21 0.43
C VAL A 92 -26.26 -16.07 1.56
N SER A 93 -26.59 -16.60 2.74
CA SER A 93 -25.68 -16.65 3.89
C SER A 93 -25.30 -18.09 4.24
N ASN A 94 -24.02 -18.35 4.44
CA ASN A 94 -23.53 -19.67 4.86
C ASN A 94 -23.92 -19.98 6.32
N ARG A 95 -24.09 -21.27 6.64
CA ARG A 95 -24.52 -21.76 7.97
C ARG A 95 -23.48 -21.48 9.06
N ASN A 96 -22.21 -21.67 8.74
CA ASN A 96 -21.13 -21.20 9.60
C ASN A 96 -20.96 -19.71 9.30
N ARG A 97 -21.16 -18.87 10.31
CA ARG A 97 -21.04 -17.42 10.16
C ARG A 97 -19.65 -17.01 10.62
N GLY A 98 -18.70 -16.87 9.69
CA GLY A 98 -17.47 -16.12 9.97
C GLY A 98 -16.18 -16.94 10.03
N ASP A 99 -16.16 -18.16 9.48
CA ASP A 99 -14.91 -18.92 9.34
C ASP A 99 -14.30 -18.69 7.94
N ALA A 100 -12.98 -18.72 7.83
CA ALA A 100 -12.27 -18.53 6.55
C ALA A 100 -12.61 -19.64 5.54
N SER A 101 -13.02 -20.82 6.03
CA SER A 101 -13.54 -21.94 5.24
C SER A 101 -14.85 -21.61 4.49
N ASP A 102 -15.60 -20.58 4.94
CA ASP A 102 -16.84 -20.12 4.30
C ASP A 102 -16.59 -19.42 2.96
N ILE A 103 -15.40 -18.83 2.76
CA ILE A 103 -15.07 -18.10 1.53
C ILE A 103 -14.94 -19.09 0.37
N ALA A 104 -14.25 -20.22 0.58
CA ALA A 104 -14.11 -21.28 -0.41
C ALA A 104 -15.44 -21.98 -0.76
N LEU A 105 -16.42 -21.95 0.15
CA LEU A 105 -17.79 -22.39 -0.15
C LEU A 105 -18.52 -21.37 -1.04
N SER A 106 -18.41 -20.08 -0.72
CA SER A 106 -18.95 -19.00 -1.56
C SER A 106 -18.37 -19.02 -2.97
N ASP A 107 -17.07 -19.29 -3.13
CA ASP A 107 -16.41 -19.40 -4.44
C ASP A 107 -16.95 -20.56 -5.28
N ARG A 108 -17.13 -21.72 -4.65
CA ARG A 108 -17.71 -22.91 -5.32
C ARG A 108 -19.16 -22.68 -5.72
N VAL A 109 -19.96 -22.08 -4.82
CA VAL A 109 -21.36 -21.73 -5.10
C VAL A 109 -21.44 -20.69 -6.22
N THR A 110 -20.59 -19.66 -6.18
CA THR A 110 -20.52 -18.62 -7.22
C THR A 110 -20.15 -19.21 -8.57
N SER A 111 -19.16 -20.11 -8.62
CA SER A 111 -18.71 -20.75 -9.86
C SER A 111 -19.79 -21.67 -10.45
N GLY A 112 -20.50 -22.43 -9.60
CA GLY A 112 -21.61 -23.28 -10.04
C GLY A 112 -22.84 -22.47 -10.50
N LEU A 113 -23.16 -21.39 -9.78
CA LEU A 113 -24.26 -20.49 -10.13
C LEU A 113 -23.96 -19.68 -11.38
N ARG A 114 -22.74 -19.20 -11.61
CA ARG A 114 -22.34 -18.50 -12.85
C ARG A 114 -22.56 -19.35 -14.11
N ASN A 115 -22.50 -20.67 -14.00
CA ASN A 115 -22.77 -21.58 -15.12
C ASN A 115 -24.26 -21.87 -15.33
N SER A 116 -25.11 -21.56 -14.34
CA SER A 116 -26.53 -21.95 -14.30
C SER A 116 -27.49 -20.75 -14.34
N ILE A 117 -26.99 -19.55 -14.04
CA ILE A 117 -27.71 -18.28 -14.09
C ILE A 117 -27.43 -17.62 -15.46
N PRO A 118 -28.40 -16.96 -16.10
CA PRO A 118 -28.18 -16.18 -17.32
C PRO A 118 -26.98 -15.22 -17.15
N ILE A 119 -26.21 -15.02 -18.23
CA ILE A 119 -24.94 -14.24 -18.27
C ILE A 119 -25.12 -12.77 -17.80
N ASP A 120 -26.37 -12.33 -17.68
CA ASP A 120 -26.81 -10.97 -17.42
C ASP A 120 -27.10 -10.66 -15.95
N GLU A 121 -27.03 -11.64 -15.05
CA GLU A 121 -27.14 -11.45 -13.60
C GLU A 121 -25.77 -11.55 -12.94
N HIS A 122 -25.42 -10.57 -12.11
CA HIS A 122 -24.13 -10.54 -11.42
C HIS A 122 -24.22 -11.26 -10.07
N VAL A 123 -23.38 -12.28 -9.89
CA VAL A 123 -23.17 -12.88 -8.57
C VAL A 123 -22.05 -12.11 -7.89
N ASP A 124 -22.45 -11.14 -7.07
CA ASP A 124 -21.53 -10.37 -6.24
C ASP A 124 -21.28 -11.06 -4.91
N GLN A 125 -20.02 -11.35 -4.64
CA GLN A 125 -19.61 -11.87 -3.34
C GLN A 125 -19.45 -10.71 -2.35
N VAL A 126 -20.57 -10.18 -1.86
CA VAL A 126 -20.61 -9.03 -0.93
C VAL A 126 -19.69 -9.23 0.29
N LYS A 127 -19.62 -10.46 0.83
CA LYS A 127 -18.73 -10.79 1.95
C LYS A 127 -17.25 -10.78 1.54
N THR A 128 -16.91 -11.35 0.39
CA THR A 128 -15.52 -11.39 -0.11
C THR A 128 -15.04 -9.99 -0.48
N GLN A 129 -15.87 -9.18 -1.13
CA GLN A 129 -15.55 -7.82 -1.53
C GLN A 129 -15.45 -6.86 -0.33
N GLY A 130 -16.34 -7.01 0.66
CA GLY A 130 -16.24 -6.30 1.93
C GLY A 130 -14.99 -6.68 2.74
N VAL A 131 -14.63 -7.97 2.76
CA VAL A 131 -13.37 -8.44 3.37
C VAL A 131 -12.17 -7.93 2.59
N GLN A 132 -12.17 -7.95 1.26
CA GLN A 132 -11.07 -7.43 0.43
C GLN A 132 -10.89 -5.92 0.57
N ASN A 133 -11.97 -5.14 0.63
CA ASN A 133 -11.89 -3.70 0.87
C ASN A 133 -11.39 -3.38 2.28
N SER A 134 -11.80 -4.17 3.27
CA SER A 134 -11.26 -4.08 4.64
C SER A 134 -9.78 -4.48 4.69
N GLN A 135 -9.38 -5.53 3.95
CA GLN A 135 -7.99 -5.98 3.82
C GLN A 135 -7.13 -4.95 3.12
N LYS A 136 -7.62 -4.24 2.10
CA LYS A 136 -6.87 -3.14 1.44
C LYS A 136 -6.55 -2.01 2.42
N ALA A 137 -7.52 -1.62 3.25
CA ALA A 137 -7.30 -0.61 4.29
C ALA A 137 -6.37 -1.13 5.39
N GLU A 138 -6.57 -2.38 5.85
CA GLU A 138 -5.70 -3.05 6.83
C GLU A 138 -4.26 -3.15 6.32
N ASP A 139 -4.06 -3.54 5.06
CA ASP A 139 -2.75 -3.65 4.42
C ASP A 139 -2.01 -2.32 4.40
N LEU A 140 -2.70 -1.21 4.10
CA LEU A 140 -2.10 0.12 4.11
C LEU A 140 -1.60 0.49 5.52
N PHE A 141 -2.45 0.35 6.54
CA PHE A 141 -2.05 0.64 7.92
C PHE A 141 -0.96 -0.31 8.40
N SER A 142 -1.11 -1.60 8.13
CA SER A 142 -0.15 -2.66 8.50
C SER A 142 1.22 -2.40 7.90
N ARG A 143 1.30 -2.01 6.61
CA ARG A 143 2.57 -1.67 5.95
C ARG A 143 3.24 -0.45 6.60
N VAL A 144 2.47 0.60 6.90
CA VAL A 144 3.00 1.81 7.55
C VAL A 144 3.53 1.52 8.96
N PHE A 145 2.76 0.79 9.78
CA PHE A 145 3.21 0.41 11.12
C PHE A 145 4.39 -0.58 11.09
N THR A 146 4.41 -1.51 10.14
CA THR A 146 5.55 -2.41 9.93
C THR A 146 6.82 -1.63 9.61
N LEU A 147 6.72 -0.59 8.77
CA LEU A 147 7.86 0.30 8.48
C LEU A 147 8.37 0.99 9.75
N PHE A 148 7.48 1.49 10.62
CA PHE A 148 7.88 2.09 11.89
C PHE A 148 8.54 1.10 12.83
N ALA A 149 7.98 -0.11 12.91
CA ALA A 149 8.54 -1.18 13.72
C ALA A 149 9.96 -1.54 13.26
N LEU A 150 10.19 -1.64 11.94
CA LEU A 150 11.52 -1.93 11.38
C LEU A 150 12.54 -0.84 11.72
N PHE A 151 12.19 0.44 11.57
CA PHE A 151 13.09 1.55 11.96
C PHE A 151 13.37 1.56 13.46
N ALA A 152 12.34 1.46 14.30
CA ALA A 152 12.50 1.44 15.75
C ALA A 152 13.38 0.26 16.20
N LEU A 153 13.17 -0.92 15.62
CA LEU A 153 13.97 -2.11 15.88
C LEU A 153 15.42 -1.90 15.46
N ALA A 154 15.68 -1.37 14.26
CA ALA A 154 17.04 -1.14 13.78
C ALA A 154 17.81 -0.11 14.64
N ILE A 155 17.15 0.99 15.03
CA ILE A 155 17.72 1.99 15.94
C ILE A 155 18.02 1.35 17.30
N GLY A 156 17.09 0.57 17.84
CA GLY A 156 17.24 -0.14 19.11
C GLY A 156 18.40 -1.13 19.09
N LEU A 157 18.51 -1.97 18.05
CA LEU A 157 19.60 -2.94 17.92
C LEU A 157 20.97 -2.27 17.79
N LEU A 158 21.04 -1.16 17.05
CA LEU A 158 22.26 -0.40 16.90
C LEU A 158 22.66 0.27 18.23
N LEU A 159 21.69 0.76 19.02
CA LEU A 159 21.94 1.30 20.36
C LEU A 159 22.44 0.23 21.33
N ILE A 160 21.83 -0.96 21.33
CA ILE A 160 22.29 -2.09 22.15
C ILE A 160 23.71 -2.47 21.74
N PHE A 161 23.98 -2.59 20.45
CA PHE A 161 25.32 -2.86 19.94
C PHE A 161 26.33 -1.81 20.45
N LEU A 162 25.98 -0.52 20.39
CA LEU A 162 26.82 0.58 20.87
C LEU A 162 27.16 0.44 22.36
N ILE A 163 26.16 0.15 23.20
CA ILE A 163 26.32 0.01 24.64
C ILE A 163 27.25 -1.16 24.96
N PHE A 164 27.06 -2.32 24.34
CA PHE A 164 27.92 -3.48 24.58
C PHE A 164 29.36 -3.26 24.11
N VAL A 165 29.56 -2.59 22.97
CA VAL A 165 30.91 -2.20 22.52
C VAL A 165 31.56 -1.26 23.54
N LEU A 166 30.81 -0.32 24.10
CA LEU A 166 31.31 0.63 25.10
C LEU A 166 31.66 -0.06 26.41
N LEU A 167 30.78 -0.91 26.96
CA LEU A 167 31.02 -1.68 28.18
C LEU A 167 32.28 -2.55 28.07
N ALA A 168 32.47 -3.16 26.90
CA ALA A 168 33.64 -3.97 26.65
C ALA A 168 34.92 -3.11 26.50
N ALA A 169 34.81 -1.87 26.01
CA ALA A 169 35.92 -0.93 25.99
C ALA A 169 36.33 -0.47 27.41
N GLU A 170 35.36 -0.25 28.31
CA GLU A 170 35.61 0.13 29.70
C GLU A 170 36.29 -0.99 30.49
N ARG A 171 35.87 -2.24 30.28
CA ARG A 171 36.45 -3.43 30.96
C ARG A 171 37.68 -4.00 30.27
N ARG A 172 38.26 -3.27 29.31
CA ARG A 172 39.37 -3.77 28.49
C ARG A 172 40.64 -4.08 29.30
N ALA A 173 40.94 -3.28 30.32
CA ALA A 173 42.09 -3.49 31.19
C ALA A 173 41.97 -4.78 32.01
N GLU A 174 40.78 -5.07 32.54
CA GLU A 174 40.46 -6.30 33.28
C GLU A 174 40.63 -7.53 32.38
N MET A 175 40.14 -7.47 31.14
CA MET A 175 40.31 -8.54 30.16
C MET A 175 41.79 -8.77 29.80
N GLY A 176 42.56 -7.69 29.68
CA GLY A 176 44.00 -7.76 29.44
C GLY A 176 44.75 -8.50 30.55
N MET A 177 44.40 -8.18 31.80
CA MET A 177 44.97 -8.82 32.99
C MET A 177 44.54 -10.29 33.12
N ALA A 178 43.26 -10.60 32.90
CA ALA A 178 42.75 -11.97 32.92
C ALA A 178 43.48 -12.85 31.89
N ARG A 179 43.78 -12.31 30.69
CA ARG A 179 44.57 -13.01 29.67
C ARG A 179 46.04 -13.18 30.06
N ALA A 180 46.62 -12.23 30.79
CA ALA A 180 48.00 -12.33 31.29
C ALA A 180 48.16 -13.46 32.33
N ILE A 181 47.10 -13.73 33.11
CA ILE A 181 47.06 -14.80 34.13
C ILE A 181 46.67 -16.16 33.50
N GLY A 182 46.36 -16.21 32.20
CA GLY A 182 46.14 -17.46 31.45
C GLY A 182 44.70 -17.76 31.05
N VAL A 183 43.75 -16.84 31.25
CA VAL A 183 42.36 -17.03 30.80
C VAL A 183 42.29 -17.06 29.27
N GLN A 184 41.68 -18.11 28.72
CA GLN A 184 41.49 -18.28 27.28
C GLN A 184 40.45 -17.29 26.73
N ARG A 185 40.65 -16.84 25.49
CA ARG A 185 39.74 -15.89 24.81
C ARG A 185 38.30 -16.38 24.76
N ARG A 186 38.11 -17.70 24.55
CA ARG A 186 36.77 -18.32 24.51
C ARG A 186 36.04 -18.18 25.84
N HIS A 187 36.74 -18.32 26.97
CA HIS A 187 36.15 -18.15 28.29
C HIS A 187 35.75 -16.70 28.57
N LEU A 188 36.54 -15.73 28.09
CA LEU A 188 36.15 -14.31 28.16
C LEU A 188 34.89 -14.04 27.34
N VAL A 189 34.81 -14.53 26.10
CA VAL A 189 33.60 -14.39 25.27
C VAL A 189 32.39 -15.04 25.94
N LEU A 190 32.54 -16.25 26.48
CA LEU A 190 31.46 -16.96 27.17
C LEU A 190 31.00 -16.21 28.42
N MET A 191 31.91 -15.60 29.18
CA MET A 191 31.57 -14.80 30.35
C MET A 191 30.71 -13.58 29.96
N PHE A 192 31.13 -12.83 28.94
CA PHE A 192 30.35 -11.69 28.44
C PHE A 192 29.03 -12.09 27.80
N LEU A 193 29.02 -13.20 27.07
CA LEU A 193 27.80 -13.73 26.47
C LEU A 193 26.81 -14.16 27.55
N PHE A 194 27.27 -14.84 28.60
CA PHE A 194 26.42 -15.26 29.71
C PHE A 194 25.87 -14.05 30.47
N GLU A 195 26.72 -13.08 30.80
CA GLU A 195 26.32 -11.83 31.43
C GLU A 195 25.28 -11.10 30.57
N GLY A 196 25.54 -10.93 29.27
CA GLY A 196 24.61 -10.30 28.34
C GLY A 196 23.31 -11.07 28.14
N THR A 197 23.33 -12.41 28.15
CA THR A 197 22.12 -13.25 28.04
C THR A 197 21.22 -13.11 29.26
N VAL A 198 21.79 -13.00 30.47
CA VAL A 198 21.01 -12.76 31.68
C VAL A 198 20.33 -11.39 31.61
N TYR A 199 21.05 -10.34 31.19
CA TYR A 199 20.45 -9.02 30.96
C TYR A 199 19.36 -9.06 29.90
N ASP A 200 19.59 -9.80 28.81
CA ASP A 200 18.66 -9.92 27.69
C ASP A 200 17.34 -10.59 28.08
N LEU A 201 17.38 -11.74 28.77
CA LEU A 201 16.17 -12.45 29.22
C LEU A 201 15.33 -11.58 30.16
N LEU A 202 15.97 -10.89 31.11
CA LEU A 202 15.29 -10.00 32.04
C LEU A 202 14.73 -8.75 31.33
N ALA A 203 15.53 -8.11 30.46
CA ALA A 203 15.11 -6.92 29.73
C ALA A 203 13.97 -7.22 28.75
N SER A 204 14.01 -8.36 28.07
CA SER A 204 12.94 -8.80 27.17
C SER A 204 11.64 -9.07 27.92
N PHE A 205 11.71 -9.62 29.14
CA PHE A 205 10.54 -9.86 29.97
C PHE A 205 9.91 -8.55 30.47
N VAL A 206 10.73 -7.64 30.99
CA VAL A 206 10.29 -6.31 31.42
C VAL A 206 9.75 -5.49 30.23
N GLY A 207 10.42 -5.58 29.07
CA GLY A 207 10.03 -4.91 27.84
C GLY A 207 8.68 -5.37 27.31
N LEU A 208 8.40 -6.68 27.35
CA LEU A 208 7.09 -7.23 26.99
C LEU A 208 5.99 -6.67 27.91
N GLY A 209 6.22 -6.71 29.23
CA GLY A 209 5.27 -6.16 30.21
C GLY A 209 5.01 -4.66 30.02
N ALA A 210 6.06 -3.88 29.83
CA ALA A 210 5.95 -2.45 29.55
C ALA A 210 5.22 -2.17 28.22
N GLY A 211 5.51 -2.93 27.17
CA GLY A 211 4.85 -2.80 25.86
C GLY A 211 3.36 -3.07 25.94
N ILE A 212 2.96 -4.13 26.68
CA ILE A 212 1.55 -4.42 26.97
C ILE A 212 0.90 -3.27 27.74
N GLY A 213 1.55 -2.77 28.79
CA GLY A 213 1.04 -1.67 29.62
C GLY A 213 0.84 -0.37 28.85
N ILE A 214 1.80 0.01 28.00
CA ILE A 214 1.71 1.18 27.13
C ILE A 214 0.62 1.01 26.08
N GLY A 215 0.54 -0.15 25.44
CA GLY A 215 -0.51 -0.46 24.45
C GLY A 215 -1.90 -0.41 25.05
N ALA A 216 -2.09 -0.99 26.24
CA ALA A 216 -3.36 -0.94 26.97
C ALA A 216 -3.73 0.51 27.35
N SER A 217 -2.75 1.30 27.80
CA SER A 217 -2.94 2.71 28.15
C SER A 217 -3.34 3.53 26.93
N LEU A 218 -2.72 3.30 25.76
CA LEU A 218 -3.07 3.97 24.52
C LEU A 218 -4.52 3.68 24.12
N VAL A 219 -4.97 2.43 24.18
CA VAL A 219 -6.38 2.08 23.89
C VAL A 219 -7.33 2.69 24.93
N TYR A 220 -6.94 2.71 26.21
CA TYR A 220 -7.76 3.28 27.28
C TYR A 220 -7.98 4.80 27.11
N PHE A 221 -6.91 5.55 26.83
CA PHE A 221 -6.99 7.01 26.68
C PHE A 221 -7.51 7.46 25.31
N LEU A 222 -7.10 6.78 24.23
CA LEU A 222 -7.41 7.19 22.86
C LEU A 222 -8.67 6.53 22.30
N GLY A 223 -9.06 5.37 22.82
CA GLY A 223 -10.24 4.62 22.39
C GLY A 223 -11.53 5.44 22.39
N PRO A 224 -11.90 6.14 23.48
CA PRO A 224 -13.10 6.96 23.52
C PRO A 224 -13.11 8.09 22.49
N THR A 225 -11.95 8.69 22.21
CA THR A 225 -11.81 9.76 21.22
C THR A 225 -11.98 9.22 19.80
N LEU A 226 -11.35 8.08 19.49
CA LEU A 226 -11.43 7.46 18.16
C LEU A 226 -12.81 6.85 17.87
N GLN A 227 -13.54 6.40 18.90
CA GLN A 227 -14.92 5.95 18.75
C GLN A 227 -15.85 7.06 18.23
N ARG A 228 -15.57 8.34 18.53
CA ARG A 228 -16.33 9.48 17.98
C ARG A 228 -16.15 9.63 16.46
N PHE A 229 -15.06 9.09 15.91
CA PHE A 229 -14.75 9.08 14.48
C PHE A 229 -15.10 7.72 13.83
N ASN A 230 -15.95 6.89 14.46
CA ASN A 230 -16.32 5.55 13.99
C ASN A 230 -15.13 4.56 13.84
N PHE A 231 -14.03 4.76 14.57
CA PHE A 231 -12.91 3.84 14.63
C PHE A 231 -12.85 3.14 16.00
N PRO A 232 -13.59 2.02 16.20
CA PRO A 232 -13.59 1.31 17.47
C PRO A 232 -12.30 0.51 17.65
N LEU A 233 -11.35 1.03 18.43
CA LEU A 233 -10.19 0.27 18.89
C LEU A 233 -10.61 -0.79 19.92
N LYS A 234 -10.25 -2.04 19.66
CA LYS A 234 -10.45 -3.17 20.59
C LYS A 234 -9.10 -3.73 21.01
N LEU A 235 -8.88 -3.79 22.32
CA LEU A 235 -7.71 -4.43 22.89
C LEU A 235 -7.88 -5.95 22.78
N THR A 236 -7.03 -6.59 21.98
CA THR A 236 -7.03 -8.05 21.79
C THR A 236 -5.71 -8.62 22.26
N PHE A 237 -5.76 -9.60 23.16
CA PHE A 237 -4.58 -10.31 23.64
C PHE A 237 -4.50 -11.70 23.01
N GLN A 238 -3.48 -11.92 22.20
CA GLN A 238 -3.19 -13.22 21.59
C GLN A 238 -1.89 -13.77 22.16
N LEU A 239 -1.97 -14.86 22.92
CA LEU A 239 -0.82 -15.44 23.61
C LEU A 239 0.33 -15.81 22.65
N HIS A 240 -0.02 -16.30 21.47
CA HIS A 240 0.94 -16.61 20.40
C HIS A 240 1.77 -15.37 19.99
N SER A 241 1.14 -14.21 19.84
CA SER A 241 1.81 -12.96 19.46
C SER A 241 2.75 -12.46 20.56
N LEU A 242 2.39 -12.64 21.83
CA LEU A 242 3.26 -12.32 22.97
C LEU A 242 4.51 -13.20 22.98
N ILE A 243 4.36 -14.51 22.75
CA ILE A 243 5.48 -15.45 22.70
C ILE A 243 6.41 -15.09 21.54
N ILE A 244 5.88 -14.82 20.35
CA ILE A 244 6.67 -14.41 19.19
C ILE A 244 7.43 -13.11 19.49
N ALA A 245 6.76 -12.10 20.05
CA ALA A 245 7.39 -10.83 20.37
C ALA A 245 8.55 -10.99 21.37
N TYR A 246 8.36 -11.79 22.41
CA TYR A 246 9.40 -12.11 23.39
C TYR A 246 10.57 -12.87 22.75
N CYS A 247 10.29 -13.91 21.96
CA CYS A 247 11.32 -14.69 21.27
C CYS A 247 12.12 -13.83 20.27
N LEU A 248 11.45 -13.00 19.47
CA LEU A 248 12.13 -12.09 18.54
C LEU A 248 12.99 -11.07 19.28
N GLY A 249 12.48 -10.51 20.39
CA GLY A 249 13.23 -9.63 21.28
C GLY A 249 14.56 -10.27 21.69
N VAL A 250 14.48 -11.42 22.37
CA VAL A 250 15.64 -12.20 22.84
C VAL A 250 16.59 -12.59 21.70
N ILE A 251 16.07 -13.05 20.56
CA ILE A 251 16.93 -13.48 19.45
C ILE A 251 17.74 -12.31 18.91
N PHE A 252 17.11 -11.17 18.64
CA PHE A 252 17.81 -10.04 18.02
C PHE A 252 18.84 -9.40 18.95
N THR A 253 18.50 -9.23 20.23
CA THR A 253 19.42 -8.72 21.26
C THR A 253 20.56 -9.70 21.52
N PHE A 254 20.28 -10.99 21.71
CA PHE A 254 21.31 -12.03 21.86
C PHE A 254 22.26 -12.05 20.67
N CYS A 255 21.75 -11.98 19.43
CA CYS A 255 22.59 -11.87 18.23
C CYS A 255 23.49 -10.62 18.28
N SER A 256 22.94 -9.46 18.66
CA SER A 256 23.72 -8.22 18.78
C SER A 256 24.83 -8.33 19.84
N VAL A 257 24.51 -8.86 21.02
CA VAL A 257 25.45 -9.10 22.12
C VAL A 257 26.54 -10.09 21.72
N ALA A 258 26.15 -11.19 21.08
CA ALA A 258 27.08 -12.22 20.63
C ALA A 258 28.06 -11.67 19.59
N ILE A 259 27.56 -10.93 18.60
CA ILE A 259 28.39 -10.28 17.58
C ILE A 259 29.34 -9.28 18.24
N SER A 260 28.84 -8.40 19.13
CA SER A 260 29.66 -7.40 19.82
C SER A 260 30.75 -8.04 20.69
N SER A 261 30.38 -9.01 21.53
CA SER A 261 31.30 -9.73 22.41
C SER A 261 32.40 -10.46 21.63
N TRP A 262 32.02 -11.10 20.51
CA TRP A 262 32.98 -11.74 19.62
C TRP A 262 33.95 -10.73 19.01
N LEU A 263 33.43 -9.60 18.52
CA LEU A 263 34.24 -8.55 17.87
C LEU A 263 35.26 -7.94 18.84
N VAL A 264 34.86 -7.67 20.09
CA VAL A 264 35.72 -7.05 21.10
C VAL A 264 36.76 -8.03 21.67
N SER A 265 36.41 -9.32 21.83
CA SER A 265 37.35 -10.34 22.34
C SER A 265 38.61 -10.55 21.49
N ARG A 266 38.56 -10.14 20.21
CA ARG A 266 39.68 -10.24 19.27
C ARG A 266 40.71 -9.12 19.39
N MET A 267 40.49 -8.12 20.25
CA MET A 267 41.48 -7.09 20.51
C MET A 267 42.73 -7.65 21.25
N THR A 268 43.91 -7.15 20.87
CA THR A 268 45.23 -7.59 21.37
C THR A 268 45.53 -7.07 22.77
N VAL A 269 46.13 -7.92 23.62
CA VAL A 269 46.44 -7.67 25.05
C VAL A 269 47.42 -6.51 25.22
N VAL A 270 48.37 -6.36 24.28
CA VAL A 270 49.40 -5.32 24.33
C VAL A 270 48.81 -3.93 24.10
N GLU A 271 47.81 -3.77 23.23
CA GLU A 271 47.07 -2.50 23.10
C GLU A 271 46.20 -2.19 24.32
N ALA A 272 45.70 -3.21 25.04
CA ALA A 272 44.83 -3.01 26.21
C ALA A 272 45.57 -2.39 27.41
N MET A 273 46.89 -2.61 27.54
CA MET A 273 47.68 -2.14 28.69
C MET A 273 48.44 -0.83 28.43
N ARG A 274 48.55 -0.37 27.18
CA ARG A 274 49.35 0.83 26.83
C ARG A 274 48.55 2.04 26.35
N ASP A 275 47.22 1.97 26.34
CA ASP A 275 46.30 3.01 25.83
C ASP A 275 46.80 3.69 24.54
N GLN A 276 47.46 2.91 23.67
CA GLN A 276 47.96 3.40 22.40
C GLN A 276 46.75 3.59 21.47
N PRO A 277 46.73 4.68 20.66
CA PRO A 277 45.66 4.89 19.69
C PRO A 277 45.52 3.64 18.83
N GLU A 278 44.28 3.23 18.56
CA GLU A 278 43.94 2.08 17.72
C GLU A 278 44.82 2.10 16.46
N ARG A 279 45.93 1.36 16.46
CA ARG A 279 46.64 1.03 15.24
C ARG A 279 45.69 0.10 14.52
N GLY A 280 44.86 0.69 13.65
CA GLY A 280 43.91 -0.04 12.82
C GLY A 280 44.61 -1.29 12.35
N GLN A 281 44.06 -2.45 12.75
CA GLN A 281 44.63 -3.79 12.54
C GLN A 281 45.45 -3.76 11.26
N GLN A 282 46.77 -3.96 11.35
CA GLN A 282 47.66 -3.93 10.19
C GLN A 282 47.00 -4.72 9.06
N ALA A 283 46.40 -4.01 8.09
CA ALA A 283 45.67 -4.65 7.01
C ALA A 283 46.72 -5.46 6.26
N MET A 284 46.54 -6.78 6.28
CA MET A 284 47.52 -7.73 5.76
C MET A 284 47.81 -7.36 4.32
N SER A 285 49.09 -7.40 3.96
CA SER A 285 49.54 -7.13 2.61
C SER A 285 48.87 -8.10 1.62
N LEU A 286 48.57 -7.67 0.39
CA LEU A 286 48.12 -8.56 -0.70
C LEU A 286 49.01 -9.82 -0.82
N GLY A 287 50.32 -9.66 -0.68
CA GLY A 287 51.27 -10.77 -0.65
C GLY A 287 51.12 -11.68 0.58
N GLU A 288 50.79 -11.15 1.75
CA GLU A 288 50.54 -11.94 2.97
C GLU A 288 49.17 -12.63 2.95
N ILE A 289 48.15 -12.00 2.37
CA ILE A 289 46.82 -12.59 2.18
C ILE A 289 46.92 -13.72 1.18
N CYS A 290 47.62 -13.52 0.06
CA CYS A 290 47.85 -14.56 -0.95
C CYS A 290 48.72 -15.70 -0.41
N LEU A 291 49.81 -15.41 0.33
CA LEU A 291 50.60 -16.46 1.00
C LEU A 291 49.76 -17.23 2.01
N ARG A 292 48.95 -16.55 2.83
CA ARG A 292 48.07 -17.21 3.81
C ARG A 292 46.98 -18.04 3.13
N LEU A 293 46.42 -17.57 2.02
CA LEU A 293 45.45 -18.34 1.25
C LEU A 293 46.11 -19.63 0.71
N LEU A 294 47.33 -19.50 0.19
CA LEU A 294 48.10 -20.59 -0.40
C LEU A 294 48.57 -21.59 0.66
N THR A 295 48.99 -21.14 1.85
CA THR A 295 49.32 -22.03 2.98
C THR A 295 48.07 -22.68 3.57
N SER A 296 46.93 -21.98 3.62
CA SER A 296 45.65 -22.54 4.07
C SER A 296 45.18 -23.65 3.13
N LEU A 297 45.24 -23.42 1.82
CA LEU A 297 44.92 -24.43 0.79
C LEU A 297 45.87 -25.63 0.86
N ARG A 298 47.17 -25.39 1.09
CA ARG A 298 48.18 -26.46 1.20
C ARG A 298 48.00 -27.29 2.49
N HIS A 299 47.58 -26.66 3.59
CA HIS A 299 47.23 -27.37 4.83
C HIS A 299 45.96 -28.22 4.68
N ILE A 300 44.93 -27.70 4.01
CA ILE A 300 43.69 -28.45 3.72
C ILE A 300 44.02 -29.67 2.84
N GLY A 301 44.84 -29.50 1.79
CA GLY A 301 45.30 -30.60 0.93
C GLY A 301 46.16 -31.64 1.66
N ALA A 302 46.99 -31.23 2.61
CA ALA A 302 47.77 -32.15 3.45
C ALA A 302 46.90 -32.89 4.49
N GLN A 303 45.83 -32.27 4.97
CA GLN A 303 44.88 -32.87 5.92
C GLN A 303 43.92 -33.87 5.26
N LEU A 304 43.51 -33.64 4.00
CA LEU A 304 42.77 -34.61 3.20
C LEU A 304 43.54 -35.93 3.00
N ARG A 305 44.88 -35.92 3.15
CA ARG A 305 45.74 -37.10 3.02
C ARG A 305 45.87 -37.92 4.31
N ASN A 306 45.46 -37.40 5.48
CA ASN A 306 45.59 -38.07 6.79
C ASN A 306 44.34 -37.82 7.68
N PRO A 307 43.33 -38.71 7.65
CA PRO A 307 42.02 -38.47 8.27
C PRO A 307 42.01 -38.52 9.82
N GLY A 308 43.06 -39.03 10.48
CA GLY A 308 43.08 -39.22 11.94
C GLY A 308 43.12 -37.96 12.81
N ARG A 309 43.24 -36.75 12.24
CA ARG A 309 43.35 -35.47 12.99
C ARG A 309 42.29 -34.42 12.61
N LEU A 310 41.17 -34.85 12.03
CA LEU A 310 40.19 -33.96 11.38
C LEU A 310 39.41 -33.05 12.35
N ILE A 311 39.05 -33.48 13.55
CA ILE A 311 37.94 -32.81 14.28
C ILE A 311 38.35 -31.48 14.98
N GLY A 312 39.63 -31.25 15.26
CA GLY A 312 40.07 -30.08 16.06
C GLY A 312 40.62 -28.87 15.29
N GLN A 313 41.25 -29.07 14.13
CA GLN A 313 42.01 -28.02 13.40
C GLN A 313 41.28 -27.45 12.16
N ILE A 314 40.14 -28.02 11.77
CA ILE A 314 39.36 -27.56 10.62
C ILE A 314 38.77 -26.17 10.87
N SER A 315 38.31 -25.88 12.08
CA SER A 315 37.64 -24.59 12.38
C SER A 315 38.56 -23.39 12.16
N ASP A 316 39.78 -23.42 12.69
CA ASP A 316 40.70 -22.28 12.61
C ASP A 316 41.26 -22.05 11.20
N THR A 317 41.56 -23.13 10.46
CA THR A 317 42.04 -23.04 9.07
C THR A 317 40.94 -22.57 8.12
N LEU A 318 39.71 -23.06 8.29
CA LEU A 318 38.55 -22.68 7.49
C LEU A 318 38.10 -21.25 7.80
N ILE A 319 38.13 -20.82 9.07
CA ILE A 319 37.92 -19.41 9.46
C ILE A 319 39.01 -18.50 8.86
N GLY A 320 40.27 -18.95 8.84
CA GLY A 320 41.38 -18.23 8.21
C GLY A 320 41.19 -18.06 6.70
N LEU A 321 40.71 -19.10 6.02
CA LEU A 321 40.39 -19.10 4.60
C LEU A 321 39.19 -18.20 4.28
N VAL A 322 38.10 -18.30 5.05
CA VAL A 322 36.93 -17.42 4.92
C VAL A 322 37.31 -15.95 5.15
N ARG A 323 38.16 -15.67 6.16
CA ARG A 323 38.62 -14.31 6.45
C ARG A 323 39.51 -13.75 5.34
N SER A 324 40.37 -14.57 4.75
CA SER A 324 41.23 -14.13 3.65
C SER A 324 40.43 -13.90 2.35
N LEU A 325 39.46 -14.78 2.04
CA LEU A 325 38.55 -14.61 0.90
C LEU A 325 37.61 -13.41 1.04
N THR A 326 37.14 -13.11 2.26
CA THR A 326 36.31 -11.91 2.53
C THR A 326 37.12 -10.62 2.41
N LEU A 327 38.34 -10.57 2.97
CA LEU A 327 39.22 -9.40 2.86
C LEU A 327 39.67 -9.13 1.42
N LEU A 328 39.80 -10.18 0.60
CA LEU A 328 40.15 -10.05 -0.82
C LEU A 328 38.94 -9.65 -1.69
N GLY A 329 37.70 -9.76 -1.18
CA GLY A 329 36.48 -9.40 -1.89
C GLY A 329 35.80 -10.53 -2.67
N PHE A 330 36.43 -11.71 -2.80
CA PHE A 330 35.87 -12.84 -3.57
C PHE A 330 34.61 -13.43 -2.95
N LEU A 331 34.57 -13.60 -1.63
CA LEU A 331 33.41 -14.14 -0.95
C LEU A 331 32.17 -13.21 -1.03
N PRO A 332 32.27 -11.89 -0.76
CA PRO A 332 31.13 -10.99 -0.97
C PRO A 332 30.71 -10.89 -2.44
N LEU A 333 31.63 -11.03 -3.41
CA LEU A 333 31.27 -11.12 -4.84
C LEU A 333 30.44 -12.37 -5.15
N LEU A 334 30.88 -13.56 -4.69
CA LEU A 334 30.15 -14.81 -4.92
C LEU A 334 28.81 -14.82 -4.20
N ALA A 335 28.77 -14.39 -2.94
CA ALA A 335 27.54 -14.29 -2.18
C ALA A 335 26.58 -13.27 -2.80
N GLY A 336 27.09 -12.12 -3.25
CA GLY A 336 26.30 -11.09 -3.92
C GLY A 336 25.74 -11.57 -5.27
N TYR A 337 26.54 -12.29 -6.06
CA TYR A 337 26.09 -12.91 -7.31
C TYR A 337 24.98 -13.92 -7.07
N TRP A 338 25.15 -14.80 -6.07
CA TRP A 338 24.13 -15.79 -5.69
C TRP A 338 22.82 -15.12 -5.25
N LEU A 339 22.89 -14.09 -4.40
CA LEU A 339 21.71 -13.35 -3.94
C LEU A 339 21.03 -12.57 -5.07
N MET A 340 21.83 -11.98 -5.96
CA MET A 340 21.33 -11.26 -7.12
C MET A 340 20.58 -12.20 -8.07
N GLN A 341 21.13 -13.40 -8.30
CA GLN A 341 20.48 -14.43 -9.11
C GLN A 341 19.19 -14.91 -8.47
N GLN A 342 19.18 -15.17 -7.16
CA GLN A 342 17.97 -15.53 -6.43
C GLN A 342 16.89 -14.45 -6.52
N GLY A 343 17.29 -13.17 -6.45
CA GLY A 343 16.39 -12.03 -6.63
C GLY A 343 15.82 -11.94 -8.06
N LEU A 344 16.61 -12.31 -9.07
CA LEU A 344 16.17 -12.38 -10.46
C LEU A 344 15.16 -13.52 -10.68
N GLU A 345 15.45 -14.71 -10.15
CA GLU A 345 14.61 -15.90 -10.25
C GLU A 345 13.28 -15.73 -9.49
N SER A 346 13.34 -15.12 -8.31
CA SER A 346 12.15 -14.88 -7.47
C SER A 346 11.42 -13.58 -7.83
N ALA A 347 11.94 -12.80 -8.77
CA ALA A 347 11.50 -11.43 -9.08
C ALA A 347 11.36 -10.52 -7.84
N GLN A 348 12.19 -10.72 -6.81
CA GLN A 348 12.16 -9.93 -5.56
C GLN A 348 13.30 -8.90 -5.53
N ILE A 349 12.94 -7.62 -5.49
CA ILE A 349 13.92 -6.51 -5.57
C ILE A 349 14.82 -6.43 -4.33
N ALA A 350 14.35 -6.87 -3.17
CA ALA A 350 15.13 -6.83 -1.93
C ALA A 350 16.40 -7.71 -2.03
N PHE A 351 16.25 -8.95 -2.46
CA PHE A 351 17.38 -9.86 -2.66
C PHE A 351 18.28 -9.41 -3.80
N PHE A 352 17.70 -8.96 -4.91
CA PHE A 352 18.46 -8.41 -6.04
C PHE A 352 19.35 -7.23 -5.61
N SER A 353 18.77 -6.27 -4.89
CA SER A 353 19.42 -5.04 -4.43
C SER A 353 20.50 -5.28 -3.38
N LEU A 354 20.24 -6.20 -2.44
CA LEU A 354 21.25 -6.63 -1.48
C LEU A 354 22.41 -7.36 -2.17
N GLY A 355 22.09 -8.22 -3.14
CA GLY A 355 23.09 -8.90 -3.97
C GLY A 355 24.00 -7.92 -4.70
N LEU A 356 23.40 -6.93 -5.38
CA LEU A 356 24.15 -5.87 -6.06
C LEU A 356 25.01 -5.04 -5.09
N SER A 357 24.49 -4.74 -3.91
CA SER A 357 25.23 -4.03 -2.86
C SER A 357 26.47 -4.81 -2.40
N LEU A 358 26.34 -6.12 -2.21
CA LEU A 358 27.45 -7.03 -1.89
C LEU A 358 28.48 -7.11 -3.01
N ILE A 359 28.03 -7.15 -4.27
CA ILE A 359 28.90 -7.10 -5.44
C ILE A 359 29.67 -5.78 -5.49
N ALA A 360 29.00 -4.65 -5.25
CA ALA A 360 29.64 -3.33 -5.24
C ALA A 360 30.74 -3.24 -4.15
N VAL A 361 30.46 -3.72 -2.94
CA VAL A 361 31.44 -3.77 -1.85
C VAL A 361 32.58 -4.76 -2.16
N GLY A 362 32.25 -5.96 -2.65
CA GLY A 362 33.22 -6.99 -2.99
C GLY A 362 34.15 -6.60 -4.15
N GLY A 363 33.59 -6.05 -5.22
CA GLY A 363 34.34 -5.47 -6.33
C GLY A 363 35.21 -4.30 -5.89
N GLY A 364 34.69 -3.43 -5.02
CA GLY A 364 35.48 -2.36 -4.41
C GLY A 364 36.68 -2.88 -3.61
N LEU A 365 36.55 -3.99 -2.88
CA LEU A 365 37.66 -4.61 -2.16
C LEU A 365 38.75 -5.15 -3.11
N VAL A 366 38.35 -5.74 -4.24
CA VAL A 366 39.28 -6.17 -5.29
C VAL A 366 40.01 -4.98 -5.89
N ILE A 367 39.29 -3.91 -6.24
CA ILE A 367 39.86 -2.65 -6.77
C ILE A 367 40.84 -2.05 -5.76
N LYS A 368 40.47 -2.00 -4.48
CA LYS A 368 41.35 -1.54 -3.40
C LYS A 368 42.66 -2.32 -3.37
N ALA A 369 42.57 -3.65 -3.49
CA ALA A 369 43.74 -4.52 -3.51
C ALA A 369 44.64 -4.19 -4.71
N VAL A 370 44.07 -4.04 -5.90
CA VAL A 370 44.82 -3.66 -7.12
C VAL A 370 45.49 -2.30 -6.97
N ILE A 371 44.77 -1.27 -6.48
CA ILE A 371 45.33 0.07 -6.23
C ILE A 371 46.50 -0.01 -5.24
N GLU A 372 46.36 -0.80 -4.17
CA GLU A 372 47.43 -0.98 -3.20
C GLU A 372 48.67 -1.64 -3.82
N PHE A 373 48.48 -2.62 -4.71
CA PHE A 373 49.57 -3.27 -5.44
C PHE A 373 50.30 -2.29 -6.36
N VAL A 374 49.55 -1.53 -7.17
CA VAL A 374 50.11 -0.54 -8.10
C VAL A 374 50.86 0.57 -7.37
N LEU A 375 50.27 1.15 -6.31
CA LEU A 375 50.90 2.23 -5.54
C LEU A 375 52.19 1.77 -4.87
N ARG A 376 52.29 0.51 -4.45
CA ARG A 376 53.55 -0.06 -3.92
C ARG A 376 54.61 -0.29 -4.99
N LEU A 377 54.21 -0.58 -6.22
CA LEU A 377 55.13 -0.72 -7.34
C LEU A 377 55.74 0.63 -7.72
N VAL A 378 54.91 1.69 -7.69
CA VAL A 378 55.30 3.06 -8.02
C VAL A 378 56.07 3.73 -6.88
N TRP A 379 55.64 3.56 -5.63
CA TRP A 379 56.33 4.10 -4.45
C TRP A 379 57.23 3.01 -3.84
N ARG A 380 58.52 3.02 -4.22
CA ARG A 380 59.58 2.16 -3.65
C ARG A 380 59.44 2.05 -2.11
N SER A 381 59.67 0.83 -1.60
CA SER A 381 59.31 0.22 -0.29
C SER A 381 59.20 1.06 1.00
N HIS A 382 59.64 2.31 1.06
CA HIS A 382 59.65 3.13 2.27
C HIS A 382 58.28 3.68 2.69
N ASP A 383 57.29 3.77 1.80
CA ASP A 383 56.01 4.47 2.07
C ASP A 383 54.75 3.59 1.94
N SER A 384 54.89 2.29 2.24
CA SER A 384 53.81 1.30 2.16
C SER A 384 52.60 1.61 3.05
N GLN A 385 52.81 2.36 4.15
CA GLN A 385 51.73 2.81 5.04
C GLN A 385 50.87 3.92 4.40
N ARG A 386 51.46 4.87 3.66
CA ARG A 386 50.70 5.92 2.98
C ARG A 386 49.86 5.36 1.84
N ALA A 387 50.41 4.46 1.04
CA ALA A 387 49.67 3.78 -0.03
C ALA A 387 48.41 3.05 0.49
N ARG A 388 48.53 2.33 1.62
CA ARG A 388 47.40 1.66 2.29
C ARG A 388 46.33 2.63 2.79
N SER A 389 46.75 3.73 3.40
CA SER A 389 45.82 4.74 3.93
C SER A 389 44.99 5.38 2.81
N ILE A 390 45.64 5.74 1.70
CA ILE A 390 44.99 6.36 0.54
C ILE A 390 44.03 5.38 -0.13
N ALA A 391 44.48 4.15 -0.41
CA ALA A 391 43.63 3.11 -1.01
C ALA A 391 42.39 2.81 -0.15
N GLY A 392 42.54 2.77 1.18
CA GLY A 392 41.42 2.60 2.11
C GLY A 392 40.40 3.74 2.07
N LYS A 393 40.86 5.00 1.99
CA LYS A 393 40.00 6.19 1.90
C LYS A 393 39.21 6.21 0.58
N ILE A 394 39.90 5.94 -0.54
CA ILE A 394 39.29 5.89 -1.87
C ILE A 394 38.27 4.75 -1.95
N PHE A 395 38.60 3.56 -1.45
CA PHE A 395 37.67 2.43 -1.41
C PHE A 395 36.38 2.78 -0.66
N ALA A 396 36.50 3.34 0.55
CA ALA A 396 35.32 3.71 1.33
C ALA A 396 34.48 4.80 0.63
N ALA A 397 35.13 5.75 -0.05
CA ALA A 397 34.44 6.76 -0.85
C ALA A 397 33.66 6.14 -2.02
N VAL A 398 34.32 5.31 -2.84
CA VAL A 398 33.71 4.68 -4.03
C VAL A 398 32.60 3.72 -3.63
N ALA A 399 32.86 2.81 -2.68
CA ALA A 399 31.88 1.81 -2.26
C ALA A 399 30.67 2.46 -1.57
N GLY A 400 30.90 3.42 -0.68
CA GLY A 400 29.80 4.10 0.03
C GLY A 400 28.98 5.02 -0.87
N LEU A 401 29.61 5.76 -1.80
CA LEU A 401 28.87 6.54 -2.80
C LEU A 401 28.09 5.67 -3.78
N ALA A 402 28.63 4.51 -4.18
CA ALA A 402 27.90 3.55 -5.01
C ALA A 402 26.64 3.02 -4.31
N LEU A 403 26.73 2.73 -3.00
CA LEU A 403 25.56 2.33 -2.20
C LEU A 403 24.51 3.44 -2.14
N VAL A 404 24.91 4.68 -1.86
CA VAL A 404 23.99 5.83 -1.81
C VAL A 404 23.35 6.08 -3.18
N ALA A 405 24.15 6.04 -4.25
CA ALA A 405 23.66 6.28 -5.61
C ALA A 405 22.67 5.20 -6.02
N TYR A 406 22.97 3.92 -5.77
CA TYR A 406 22.08 2.82 -6.14
C TYR A 406 20.76 2.84 -5.36
N TRP A 407 20.82 2.93 -4.04
CA TRP A 407 19.62 2.90 -3.19
C TRP A 407 18.80 4.20 -3.25
N GLY A 408 19.37 5.29 -3.77
CA GLY A 408 18.66 6.52 -4.07
C GLY A 408 17.94 6.54 -5.44
N LEU A 409 18.09 5.50 -6.27
CA LEU A 409 17.39 5.41 -7.55
C LEU A 409 15.90 5.12 -7.35
N PRO A 410 15.03 5.63 -8.24
CA PRO A 410 13.62 5.27 -8.24
C PRO A 410 13.46 3.78 -8.57
N PHE A 411 12.44 3.13 -7.98
CA PHE A 411 12.25 1.68 -8.07
C PHE A 411 12.14 1.15 -9.52
N ASP A 412 11.56 1.94 -10.42
CA ASP A 412 11.39 1.58 -11.84
C ASP A 412 12.64 1.85 -12.69
N ALA A 413 13.71 2.44 -12.13
CA ALA A 413 14.94 2.74 -12.88
C ALA A 413 15.56 1.50 -13.52
N LEU A 414 15.46 0.35 -12.84
CA LEU A 414 15.96 -0.94 -13.33
C LEU A 414 15.16 -1.44 -14.55
N ALA A 415 13.85 -1.18 -14.61
CA ALA A 415 13.03 -1.54 -15.75
C ALA A 415 13.42 -0.76 -17.01
N ASN A 416 13.80 0.51 -16.85
CA ASN A 416 14.31 1.34 -17.96
C ASN A 416 15.66 0.84 -18.52
N LEU A 417 16.39 0.02 -17.77
CA LEU A 417 17.64 -0.62 -18.18
C LEU A 417 17.41 -2.01 -18.82
N GLY A 418 16.14 -2.42 -19.02
CA GLY A 418 15.77 -3.68 -19.66
C GLY A 418 15.66 -4.88 -18.71
N LEU A 419 15.67 -4.65 -17.39
CA LEU A 419 15.43 -5.70 -16.40
C LEU A 419 13.92 -5.94 -16.16
N PRO A 420 13.52 -7.13 -15.67
CA PRO A 420 12.13 -7.41 -15.33
C PRO A 420 11.64 -6.45 -14.23
N ARG A 421 10.33 -6.18 -14.21
CA ARG A 421 9.70 -5.47 -13.08
C ARG A 421 9.76 -6.37 -11.86
N PHE A 422 10.48 -5.91 -10.85
CA PHE A 422 10.60 -6.63 -9.60
C PHE A 422 9.43 -6.32 -8.67
N TYR A 423 9.01 -7.31 -7.90
CA TYR A 423 8.07 -7.16 -6.80
C TYR A 423 8.81 -6.77 -5.53
N GLY A 424 8.16 -5.93 -4.72
CA GLY A 424 8.74 -5.40 -3.50
C GLY A 424 7.69 -4.81 -2.57
N GLY A 425 7.82 -5.06 -1.26
CA GLY A 425 6.97 -4.46 -0.24
C GLY A 425 7.55 -3.19 0.39
N ILE A 426 6.94 -2.77 1.50
CA ILE A 426 7.33 -1.56 2.24
C ILE A 426 8.72 -1.69 2.87
N GLU A 427 9.19 -2.92 3.11
CA GLU A 427 10.49 -3.24 3.70
C GLU A 427 11.66 -2.68 2.87
N ILE A 428 11.49 -2.49 1.57
CA ILE A 428 12.56 -1.94 0.72
C ILE A 428 12.85 -0.49 1.06
N PHE A 429 11.86 0.30 1.47
CA PHE A 429 12.11 1.65 1.96
C PHE A 429 13.00 1.63 3.20
N PHE A 430 12.79 0.67 4.10
CA PHE A 430 13.66 0.47 5.26
C PHE A 430 15.06 0.00 4.86
N LEU A 431 15.19 -0.98 3.94
CA LEU A 431 16.51 -1.43 3.46
C LEU A 431 17.27 -0.29 2.76
N ALA A 432 16.60 0.47 1.89
CA ALA A 432 17.17 1.61 1.19
C ALA A 432 17.68 2.66 2.15
N ALA A 433 16.85 3.04 3.13
CA ALA A 433 17.21 3.96 4.20
C ALA A 433 18.46 3.50 4.94
N PHE A 434 18.46 2.25 5.40
CA PHE A 434 19.53 1.68 6.19
C PHE A 434 20.83 1.59 5.39
N MET A 435 20.77 1.14 4.13
CA MET A 435 21.93 1.04 3.25
C MET A 435 22.48 2.40 2.83
N MET A 436 21.62 3.38 2.53
CA MET A 436 22.04 4.75 2.22
C MET A 436 22.71 5.41 3.41
N VAL A 437 22.13 5.29 4.62
CA VAL A 437 22.73 5.85 5.83
C VAL A 437 24.07 5.17 6.12
N LEU A 438 24.15 3.85 6.07
CA LEU A 438 25.42 3.14 6.24
C LEU A 438 26.46 3.57 5.21
N GLY A 439 26.08 3.67 3.94
CA GLY A 439 26.95 4.13 2.85
C GLY A 439 27.45 5.55 3.08
N ALA A 440 26.56 6.51 3.32
CA ALA A 440 26.89 7.92 3.53
C ALA A 440 27.79 8.13 4.75
N VAL A 441 27.45 7.46 5.87
CA VAL A 441 28.23 7.55 7.10
C VAL A 441 29.60 6.91 6.93
N TRP A 442 29.69 5.79 6.22
CA TRP A 442 30.97 5.14 5.92
C TRP A 442 31.89 6.04 5.09
N VAL A 443 31.38 6.72 4.06
CA VAL A 443 32.11 7.74 3.28
C VAL A 443 32.59 8.85 4.20
N LEU A 444 31.70 9.39 5.03
CA LEU A 444 31.95 10.54 5.89
C LEU A 444 33.07 10.27 6.91
N ILE A 445 33.06 9.10 7.56
CA ILE A 445 34.03 8.78 8.62
C ILE A 445 35.38 8.38 8.04
N ALA A 446 35.39 7.59 6.96
CA ALA A 446 36.64 7.22 6.30
C ALA A 446 37.40 8.46 5.83
N ASN A 447 36.65 9.48 5.42
CA ASN A 447 37.14 10.75 4.89
C ASN A 447 36.99 11.93 5.86
N ALA A 448 36.81 11.68 7.16
CA ALA A 448 36.52 12.74 8.13
C ALA A 448 37.57 13.87 8.18
N GLU A 449 38.83 13.56 7.88
CA GLU A 449 39.90 14.57 7.74
C GLU A 449 39.62 15.59 6.63
N LEU A 450 38.96 15.20 5.53
CA LEU A 450 38.58 16.10 4.44
C LEU A 450 37.47 17.07 4.85
N ILE A 451 36.66 16.70 5.85
CA ILE A 451 35.59 17.54 6.39
C ILE A 451 36.15 18.45 7.50
N VAL A 452 36.99 17.92 8.39
CA VAL A 452 37.53 18.66 9.53
C VAL A 452 38.54 19.73 9.08
N LYS A 453 39.40 19.47 8.10
CA LYS A 453 40.40 20.44 7.62
C LYS A 453 39.82 21.79 7.17
N PRO A 454 38.80 21.86 6.29
CA PRO A 454 38.20 23.14 5.90
C PRO A 454 37.49 23.82 7.06
N ILE A 455 36.86 23.08 7.97
CA ILE A 455 36.26 23.64 9.19
C ILE A 455 37.33 24.29 10.07
N LEU A 456 38.46 23.61 10.28
CA LEU A 456 39.60 24.18 11.02
C LEU A 456 40.20 25.39 10.30
N ALA A 457 40.25 25.37 8.96
CA ALA A 457 40.71 26.52 8.18
C ALA A 457 39.80 27.74 8.36
N LEU A 458 38.48 27.55 8.50
CA LEU A 458 37.53 28.62 8.81
C LEU A 458 37.86 29.32 10.15
N PHE A 459 38.24 28.53 11.16
CA PHE A 459 38.61 29.03 12.49
C PHE A 459 40.06 29.52 12.60
N SER A 460 40.87 29.40 11.54
CA SER A 460 42.28 29.81 11.57
C SER A 460 42.50 31.29 11.89
N ARG A 461 41.49 32.13 11.65
CA ARG A 461 41.52 33.57 11.99
C ARG A 461 41.43 33.85 13.50
N LEU A 462 40.93 32.90 14.28
CA LEU A 462 40.72 33.04 15.73
C LEU A 462 41.51 31.95 16.45
N ALA A 463 42.73 32.28 16.90
CA ALA A 463 43.67 31.31 17.47
C ALA A 463 43.10 30.46 18.62
N GLY A 464 42.29 31.06 19.50
CA GLY A 464 41.61 30.34 20.59
C GLY A 464 40.59 29.30 20.10
N LEU A 465 39.75 29.66 19.12
CA LEU A 465 38.75 28.75 18.55
C LEU A 465 39.41 27.65 17.73
N TYR A 466 40.48 27.95 17.00
CA TYR A 466 41.23 26.94 16.26
C TYR A 466 41.80 25.86 17.17
N ALA A 467 42.42 26.25 18.30
CA ALA A 467 42.97 25.31 19.28
C ALA A 467 41.88 24.43 19.88
N LEU A 468 40.75 25.03 20.25
CA LEU A 468 39.62 24.31 20.85
C LEU A 468 38.94 23.36 19.85
N ALA A 469 38.72 23.80 18.60
CA ALA A 469 38.16 22.97 17.54
C ALA A 469 39.08 21.81 17.14
N ARG A 470 40.40 22.02 17.13
CA ARG A 470 41.38 20.96 16.88
C ARG A 470 41.39 19.93 18.00
N LEU A 471 41.31 20.36 19.25
CA LEU A 471 41.23 19.45 20.40
C LEU A 471 39.92 18.65 20.39
N ALA A 472 38.78 19.33 20.13
CA ALA A 472 37.46 18.70 20.08
C ALA A 472 37.33 17.69 18.94
N SER A 473 37.91 17.98 17.76
CA SER A 473 37.88 17.07 16.61
C SER A 473 38.88 15.92 16.69
N ALA A 474 39.89 16.00 17.56
CA ALA A 474 40.89 14.95 17.72
C ALA A 474 40.28 13.63 18.21
N TYR A 475 39.31 13.69 19.13
CA TYR A 475 38.69 12.50 19.70
C TYR A 475 37.85 11.71 18.67
N PRO A 476 36.91 12.32 17.92
CA PRO A 476 36.19 11.65 16.84
C PRO A 476 37.08 11.08 15.73
N LEU A 477 38.16 11.79 15.38
CA LEU A 477 39.11 11.36 14.35
C LEU A 477 39.95 10.14 14.75
N GLN A 478 40.18 9.96 16.06
CA GLN A 478 40.89 8.80 16.62
C GLN A 478 39.96 7.61 16.85
N ARG A 479 38.72 7.83 17.31
CA ARG A 479 37.73 6.78 17.62
C ARG A 479 36.67 6.63 16.53
N ARG A 480 37.13 6.50 15.28
CA ARG A 480 36.28 6.50 14.06
C ARG A 480 35.12 5.50 14.10
N PHE A 481 35.37 4.29 14.59
CA PHE A 481 34.34 3.25 14.65
C PHE A 481 33.19 3.63 15.59
N ARG A 482 33.52 4.14 16.79
CA ARG A 482 32.53 4.57 17.79
C ARG A 482 31.74 5.78 17.31
N THR A 483 32.46 6.83 16.86
CA THR A 483 31.80 8.02 16.31
C THR A 483 30.89 7.64 15.16
N GLY A 484 31.32 6.68 14.33
CA GLY A 484 30.52 6.25 13.22
C GLY A 484 29.22 5.59 13.59
N LEU A 485 29.27 4.69 14.55
CA LEU A 485 28.08 4.00 15.01
C LEU A 485 27.05 4.98 15.60
N SER A 486 27.51 5.97 16.38
CA SER A 486 26.63 7.03 16.88
C SER A 486 26.05 7.88 15.75
N VAL A 487 26.84 8.23 14.73
CA VAL A 487 26.35 9.01 13.58
C VAL A 487 25.33 8.20 12.77
N VAL A 488 25.53 6.90 12.56
CA VAL A 488 24.53 6.00 11.94
C VAL A 488 23.23 6.03 12.75
N MET A 489 23.32 5.90 14.07
CA MET A 489 22.15 5.89 14.97
C MET A 489 21.31 7.15 14.83
N PHE A 490 21.94 8.32 14.98
CA PHE A 490 21.26 9.59 14.87
C PHE A 490 20.72 9.83 13.46
N SER A 491 21.48 9.47 12.42
CA SER A 491 21.05 9.60 11.04
C SER A 491 19.84 8.72 10.74
N LEU A 492 19.79 7.50 11.28
CA LEU A 492 18.67 6.58 11.10
C LEU A 492 17.41 7.09 11.80
N VAL A 493 17.53 7.68 12.99
CA VAL A 493 16.41 8.33 13.70
C VAL A 493 15.86 9.50 12.88
N VAL A 494 16.73 10.42 12.44
CA VAL A 494 16.32 11.59 11.65
C VAL A 494 15.71 11.17 10.32
N PHE A 495 16.29 10.17 9.65
CA PHE A 495 15.76 9.62 8.42
C PHE A 495 14.37 9.02 8.64
N ALA A 496 14.20 8.17 9.66
CA ALA A 496 12.91 7.56 9.99
C ALA A 496 11.83 8.62 10.29
N MET A 497 12.16 9.67 11.05
CA MET A 497 11.25 10.78 11.31
C MET A 497 10.89 11.56 10.04
N THR A 498 11.85 11.77 9.15
CA THR A 498 11.63 12.49 7.90
C THR A 498 10.74 11.68 6.95
N VAL A 499 11.01 10.38 6.80
CA VAL A 499 10.16 9.49 6.01
C VAL A 499 8.75 9.42 6.59
N MET A 500 8.62 9.34 7.91
CA MET A 500 7.32 9.37 8.57
C MET A 500 6.55 10.68 8.28
N ALA A 501 7.24 11.83 8.38
CA ALA A 501 6.63 13.12 8.05
C ALA A 501 6.20 13.19 6.58
N ILE A 502 7.01 12.69 5.65
CA ILE A 502 6.69 12.65 4.21
C ILE A 502 5.50 11.73 3.96
N ILE A 503 5.46 10.52 4.53
CA ILE A 503 4.34 9.59 4.35
C ILE A 503 3.05 10.20 4.91
N THR A 504 3.12 10.79 6.10
CA THR A 504 1.97 11.44 6.73
C THR A 504 1.48 12.61 5.86
N ASN A 505 2.40 13.43 5.34
CA ASN A 505 2.05 14.53 4.43
C ASN A 505 1.48 14.03 3.10
N ALA A 506 2.03 12.96 2.52
CA ALA A 506 1.54 12.35 1.29
C ALA A 506 0.12 11.78 1.47
N MET A 507 -0.13 11.11 2.59
CA MET A 507 -1.47 10.64 2.95
C MET A 507 -2.44 11.81 3.10
N GLN A 508 -2.06 12.87 3.82
CA GLN A 508 -2.90 14.06 3.96
C GLN A 508 -3.21 14.72 2.62
N ASN A 509 -2.22 14.87 1.73
CA ASN A 509 -2.41 15.50 0.43
C ASN A 509 -3.29 14.66 -0.52
N THR A 510 -3.26 13.33 -0.40
CA THR A 510 -4.12 12.44 -1.21
C THR A 510 -5.60 12.61 -0.86
N TYR A 511 -5.91 12.89 0.42
CA TYR A 511 -7.27 13.23 0.87
C TYR A 511 -7.59 14.74 0.82
N ALA A 512 -6.60 15.60 0.57
CA ALA A 512 -6.77 17.06 0.59
C ALA A 512 -7.30 17.66 -0.72
N ASN A 513 -7.28 16.91 -1.83
CA ASN A 513 -7.98 17.33 -3.05
C ASN A 513 -9.49 17.09 -2.89
N ILE A 514 -10.08 17.76 -1.90
CA ILE A 514 -11.52 17.74 -1.63
C ILE A 514 -12.30 18.03 -2.92
N ASN A 515 -11.81 18.99 -3.72
CA ASN A 515 -12.41 19.37 -4.99
C ASN A 515 -12.49 18.22 -6.02
N THR A 516 -11.52 17.30 -6.05
CA THR A 516 -11.61 16.15 -6.98
C THR A 516 -12.58 15.10 -6.47
N GLN A 517 -12.76 14.98 -5.15
CA GLN A 517 -13.71 14.03 -4.56
C GLN A 517 -15.15 14.56 -4.59
N THR A 518 -15.35 15.87 -4.47
CA THR A 518 -16.68 16.50 -4.45
C THR A 518 -17.11 17.05 -5.81
N GLY A 519 -16.27 16.95 -6.85
CA GLY A 519 -16.47 17.65 -8.12
C GLY A 519 -16.51 19.18 -7.98
N GLY A 520 -15.96 19.70 -6.87
CA GLY A 520 -15.98 21.11 -6.49
C GLY A 520 -17.30 21.62 -5.90
N TYR A 521 -18.24 20.75 -5.54
CA TYR A 521 -19.50 21.11 -4.89
C TYR A 521 -19.44 20.94 -3.37
N ASP A 522 -19.91 21.93 -2.62
CA ASP A 522 -19.90 21.91 -1.14
C ASP A 522 -21.13 21.24 -0.53
N ILE A 523 -22.28 21.25 -1.23
CA ILE A 523 -23.58 20.82 -0.71
C ILE A 523 -24.30 19.95 -1.74
N GLN A 524 -24.83 18.81 -1.31
CA GLN A 524 -25.67 17.94 -2.12
C GLN A 524 -27.04 17.76 -1.46
N ALA A 525 -28.11 17.94 -2.25
CA ALA A 525 -29.47 17.62 -1.84
C ALA A 525 -29.99 16.43 -2.68
N VAL A 526 -30.61 15.45 -2.01
CA VAL A 526 -31.17 14.27 -2.65
C VAL A 526 -32.67 14.21 -2.34
N ALA A 527 -33.48 14.12 -3.39
CA ALA A 527 -34.92 13.91 -3.27
C ALA A 527 -35.25 12.42 -3.32
N TYR A 528 -35.97 11.93 -2.29
CA TYR A 528 -36.43 10.54 -2.24
C TYR A 528 -37.88 10.37 -2.71
N PHE A 529 -38.78 11.30 -2.34
CA PHE A 529 -40.23 11.14 -2.55
C PHE A 529 -40.92 12.32 -3.22
N LYS A 530 -40.39 13.54 -3.05
CA LYS A 530 -40.88 14.76 -3.69
C LYS A 530 -39.79 15.34 -4.56
N PRO A 531 -40.11 15.82 -5.78
CA PRO A 531 -39.13 16.50 -6.61
C PRO A 531 -38.58 17.72 -5.85
N LEU A 532 -37.30 17.99 -6.03
CA LEU A 532 -36.68 19.18 -5.45
C LEU A 532 -37.35 20.43 -6.02
N PRO A 533 -37.66 21.44 -5.19
CA PRO A 533 -38.11 22.73 -5.69
C PRO A 533 -37.00 23.41 -6.50
N ASP A 534 -37.35 24.40 -7.32
CA ASP A 534 -36.34 25.21 -7.97
C ASP A 534 -35.49 25.95 -6.92
N LEU A 535 -34.27 25.48 -6.74
CA LEU A 535 -33.36 25.92 -5.69
C LEU A 535 -33.08 27.43 -5.81
N ARG A 536 -33.03 27.99 -7.02
CA ARG A 536 -32.78 29.43 -7.21
C ARG A 536 -33.91 30.26 -6.60
N SER A 537 -35.16 29.87 -6.86
CA SER A 537 -36.33 30.53 -6.30
C SER A 537 -36.42 30.36 -4.78
N ALA A 538 -36.10 29.16 -4.27
CA ALA A 538 -36.14 28.86 -2.84
C ALA A 538 -35.08 29.63 -2.03
N LEU A 539 -33.86 29.74 -2.57
CA LEU A 539 -32.78 30.52 -1.94
C LEU A 539 -33.15 32.00 -1.83
N LEU A 540 -33.75 32.58 -2.88
CA LEU A 540 -34.21 33.97 -2.88
C LEU A 540 -35.30 34.21 -1.83
N GLN A 541 -36.24 33.27 -1.65
CA GLN A 541 -37.29 33.35 -0.63
C GLN A 541 -36.73 33.36 0.80
N HIS A 542 -35.58 32.72 1.01
CA HIS A 542 -34.86 32.70 2.28
C HIS A 542 -33.78 33.80 2.40
N GLY A 543 -33.75 34.77 1.48
CA GLY A 543 -32.83 35.91 1.53
C GLY A 543 -31.38 35.59 1.13
N ILE A 544 -31.13 34.42 0.52
CA ILE A 544 -29.80 34.01 0.05
C ILE A 544 -29.70 34.30 -1.44
N ASN A 545 -28.69 35.07 -1.86
CA ASN A 545 -28.49 35.41 -3.26
C ASN A 545 -27.90 34.22 -4.05
N PRO A 546 -28.60 33.64 -5.04
CA PRO A 546 -28.09 32.51 -5.84
C PRO A 546 -26.84 32.85 -6.66
N SER A 547 -26.58 34.13 -6.96
CA SER A 547 -25.37 34.55 -7.69
C SER A 547 -24.11 34.52 -6.83
N ALA A 548 -24.23 34.28 -5.52
CA ALA A 548 -23.07 34.10 -4.64
C ALA A 548 -22.39 32.73 -4.83
N PHE A 549 -23.07 31.77 -5.47
CA PHE A 549 -22.54 30.44 -5.75
C PHE A 549 -21.93 30.42 -7.15
N SER A 550 -20.75 29.77 -7.28
CA SER A 550 -20.06 29.60 -8.56
C SER A 550 -20.87 28.77 -9.57
N ALA A 551 -21.57 27.76 -9.07
CA ALA A 551 -22.38 26.85 -9.89
C ALA A 551 -23.51 26.23 -9.06
N ILE A 552 -24.67 26.01 -9.69
CA ILE A 552 -25.80 25.25 -9.12
C ILE A 552 -26.14 24.13 -10.11
N GLY A 553 -25.65 22.92 -9.81
CA GLY A 553 -25.84 21.74 -10.63
C GLY A 553 -27.11 20.96 -10.27
N VAL A 554 -27.77 20.43 -11.30
CA VAL A 554 -28.88 19.48 -11.17
C VAL A 554 -28.53 18.26 -11.99
N ARG A 555 -28.65 17.09 -11.37
CA ARG A 555 -28.47 15.79 -11.99
C ARG A 555 -29.71 14.94 -11.72
N ALA A 556 -30.25 14.32 -12.76
CA ALA A 556 -31.31 13.33 -12.66
C ALA A 556 -30.86 12.02 -13.31
N SER A 557 -31.09 10.90 -12.64
CA SER A 557 -30.80 9.57 -13.18
C SER A 557 -32.07 8.97 -13.77
N THR A 558 -31.99 8.47 -15.00
CA THR A 558 -33.07 7.73 -15.67
C THR A 558 -32.50 6.56 -16.44
N ALA A 559 -33.33 5.63 -16.91
CA ALA A 559 -32.91 4.56 -17.79
C ALA A 559 -33.39 4.86 -19.23
N ILE A 560 -32.52 4.67 -20.20
CA ILE A 560 -32.82 4.87 -21.62
C ILE A 560 -32.53 3.60 -22.41
N GLY A 561 -33.26 3.37 -23.49
CA GLY A 561 -32.89 2.37 -24.48
C GLY A 561 -31.77 2.91 -25.36
N VAL A 562 -30.69 2.17 -25.55
CA VAL A 562 -29.52 2.54 -26.36
C VAL A 562 -29.25 1.44 -27.37
N ILE A 563 -28.90 1.83 -28.60
CA ILE A 563 -28.37 0.93 -29.64
C ILE A 563 -27.20 1.60 -30.36
N GLN A 564 -26.14 0.84 -30.60
CA GLN A 564 -25.02 1.24 -31.45
C GLN A 564 -25.07 0.41 -32.74
N PRO A 565 -25.57 0.98 -33.87
CA PRO A 565 -25.68 0.24 -35.13
C PRO A 565 -24.35 -0.25 -35.70
N SER A 566 -23.25 0.40 -35.32
CA SER A 566 -21.89 0.05 -35.78
C SER A 566 -21.23 -1.08 -34.97
N ASN A 567 -21.94 -1.70 -34.03
CA ASN A 567 -21.44 -2.83 -33.25
C ASN A 567 -21.59 -4.13 -34.07
N ASP A 568 -20.70 -5.10 -33.85
CA ASP A 568 -20.74 -6.43 -34.48
C ASP A 568 -22.06 -7.18 -34.23
N ARG A 569 -22.75 -6.87 -33.13
CA ARG A 569 -24.10 -7.37 -32.80
C ARG A 569 -25.02 -6.22 -32.34
N PRO A 570 -25.66 -5.49 -33.25
CA PRO A 570 -26.50 -4.35 -32.89
C PRO A 570 -27.79 -4.83 -32.21
N GLY A 571 -28.07 -4.31 -31.02
CA GLY A 571 -29.29 -4.62 -30.28
C GLY A 571 -29.65 -3.51 -29.30
N TRP A 572 -30.95 -3.34 -29.05
CA TRP A 572 -31.44 -2.41 -28.04
C TRP A 572 -31.12 -2.94 -26.65
N ARG A 573 -30.49 -2.10 -25.83
CA ARG A 573 -30.21 -2.39 -24.42
C ARG A 573 -30.64 -1.24 -23.54
N ILE A 574 -31.01 -1.52 -22.31
CA ILE A 574 -31.30 -0.45 -21.33
C ILE A 574 -29.97 0.00 -20.73
N TYR A 575 -29.77 1.31 -20.59
CA TYR A 575 -28.59 1.86 -19.96
C TYR A 575 -28.97 3.05 -19.05
N PRO A 576 -28.37 3.19 -17.85
CA PRO A 576 -28.59 4.38 -17.05
C PRO A 576 -28.03 5.61 -17.76
N ALA A 577 -28.79 6.69 -17.70
CA ALA A 577 -28.42 8.01 -18.18
C ALA A 577 -28.54 9.04 -17.07
N GLN A 578 -27.50 9.86 -16.94
CA GLN A 578 -27.42 11.02 -16.08
C GLN A 578 -27.76 12.26 -16.90
N ILE A 579 -28.97 12.78 -16.72
CA ILE A 579 -29.39 14.05 -17.30
C ILE A 579 -28.81 15.16 -16.43
N VAL A 580 -27.93 15.97 -17.00
CA VAL A 580 -27.23 17.03 -16.27
C VAL A 580 -27.55 18.39 -16.86
N ASN A 581 -27.62 19.42 -16.02
CA ASN A 581 -27.77 20.79 -16.49
C ASN A 581 -26.42 21.50 -16.68
N GLY A 582 -26.39 22.62 -17.40
CA GLY A 582 -25.16 23.40 -17.59
C GLY A 582 -24.53 23.89 -16.29
N GLY A 583 -25.30 24.07 -15.22
CA GLY A 583 -24.78 24.39 -13.89
C GLY A 583 -23.99 23.24 -13.25
N PHE A 584 -24.27 21.98 -13.59
CA PHE A 584 -23.50 20.81 -13.18
C PHE A 584 -22.16 20.74 -13.93
N LEU A 585 -22.16 21.18 -15.19
CA LEU A 585 -20.99 21.18 -16.06
C LEU A 585 -20.05 22.39 -15.85
N ASN A 586 -20.60 23.53 -15.40
CA ASN A 586 -19.83 24.74 -15.08
C ASN A 586 -19.07 24.67 -13.75
N GLY A 587 -19.32 23.64 -12.92
CA GLY A 587 -18.48 23.34 -11.76
C GLY A 587 -17.10 22.85 -12.16
N TYR A 588 -16.41 22.15 -11.25
CA TYR A 588 -15.09 21.57 -11.57
C TYR A 588 -15.16 20.44 -12.62
N GLY A 589 -16.38 20.00 -12.99
CA GLY A 589 -16.62 18.97 -14.00
C GLY A 589 -16.16 17.58 -13.53
N LEU A 590 -16.47 16.55 -14.33
CA LEU A 590 -15.92 15.21 -14.11
C LEU A 590 -14.52 15.11 -14.77
N HIS A 591 -13.66 14.20 -14.32
CA HIS A 591 -12.41 13.94 -15.03
C HIS A 591 -12.64 13.04 -16.24
N LEU A 592 -12.07 13.41 -17.39
CA LEU A 592 -12.17 12.62 -18.61
C LEU A 592 -10.92 11.75 -18.78
N SER A 593 -11.13 10.44 -18.93
CA SER A 593 -10.07 9.47 -19.23
C SER A 593 -9.69 9.46 -20.71
N ALA A 594 -10.67 9.70 -21.59
CA ALA A 594 -10.47 9.73 -23.04
C ALA A 594 -11.30 10.83 -23.72
N ARG A 595 -10.81 11.34 -24.86
CA ARG A 595 -11.49 12.37 -25.67
C ARG A 595 -11.67 11.92 -27.12
N ALA A 596 -12.77 12.34 -27.76
CA ALA A 596 -12.92 12.13 -29.19
C ALA A 596 -11.93 13.00 -29.99
N LYS A 597 -11.45 12.47 -31.12
CA LYS A 597 -10.57 13.17 -32.06
C LYS A 597 -11.23 14.45 -32.53
N GLY A 598 -10.55 15.58 -32.32
CA GLY A 598 -11.08 16.93 -32.56
C GLY A 598 -11.22 17.78 -31.29
N PHE A 599 -11.21 17.15 -30.10
CA PHE A 599 -11.22 17.84 -28.82
C PHE A 599 -9.84 17.80 -28.15
N ASN A 600 -9.18 18.96 -28.06
CA ASN A 600 -7.82 19.08 -27.52
C ASN A 600 -7.76 19.27 -26.00
N SER A 601 -8.90 19.59 -25.35
CA SER A 601 -8.98 19.81 -23.91
C SER A 601 -10.34 19.37 -23.35
N ASP A 602 -10.39 19.06 -22.06
CA ASP A 602 -11.64 18.69 -21.37
C ASP A 602 -12.64 19.84 -21.40
N ALA A 603 -12.16 21.08 -21.23
CA ALA A 603 -12.98 22.28 -21.36
C ALA A 603 -13.71 22.36 -22.72
N ALA A 604 -13.07 21.93 -23.81
CA ALA A 604 -13.69 21.90 -25.13
C ALA A 604 -14.82 20.85 -25.22
N VAL A 605 -14.64 19.70 -24.56
CA VAL A 605 -15.68 18.66 -24.46
C VAL A 605 -16.86 19.17 -23.63
N TRP A 606 -16.60 19.81 -22.49
CA TRP A 606 -17.65 20.39 -21.63
C TRP A 606 -18.44 21.48 -22.32
N GLN A 607 -17.76 22.39 -23.03
CA GLN A 607 -18.41 23.44 -23.80
C GLN A 607 -19.24 22.85 -24.95
N ALA A 608 -18.74 21.80 -25.61
CA ALA A 608 -19.49 21.11 -26.67
C ALA A 608 -20.76 20.45 -26.13
N LEU A 609 -20.69 19.79 -24.96
CA LEU A 609 -21.84 19.18 -24.29
C LEU A 609 -22.91 20.22 -23.91
N GLN A 610 -22.49 21.43 -23.50
CA GLN A 610 -23.43 22.51 -23.19
C GLN A 610 -24.09 23.16 -24.42
N THR A 611 -23.41 23.15 -25.56
CA THR A 611 -23.84 23.85 -26.78
C THR A 611 -24.60 22.94 -27.75
N HIS A 612 -24.36 21.63 -27.68
CA HIS A 612 -24.90 20.64 -28.62
C HIS A 612 -25.69 19.56 -27.86
N SER A 613 -27.01 19.59 -28.00
CA SER A 613 -27.93 18.63 -27.35
C SER A 613 -27.84 17.20 -27.91
N ASN A 614 -27.07 16.97 -28.96
CA ASN A 614 -26.83 15.67 -29.57
C ASN A 614 -25.50 15.03 -29.15
N TYR A 615 -24.78 15.61 -28.18
CA TYR A 615 -23.55 15.05 -27.63
C TYR A 615 -23.78 14.43 -26.26
N ALA A 616 -22.98 13.42 -25.94
CA ALA A 616 -23.02 12.76 -24.64
C ALA A 616 -21.63 12.23 -24.25
N LEU A 617 -21.47 11.92 -22.97
CA LEU A 617 -20.28 11.25 -22.43
C LEU A 617 -20.67 9.88 -21.90
N ILE A 618 -19.75 8.94 -22.03
CA ILE A 618 -19.94 7.59 -21.53
C ILE A 618 -18.98 7.33 -20.37
N ASP A 619 -19.39 6.54 -19.38
CA ASP A 619 -18.49 6.09 -18.32
C ASP A 619 -17.48 5.05 -18.83
N SER A 620 -16.34 4.95 -18.15
CA SER A 620 -15.28 4.01 -18.52
C SER A 620 -15.65 2.54 -18.32
N ASN A 621 -16.66 2.21 -17.49
CA ASN A 621 -17.07 0.82 -17.24
C ASN A 621 -17.93 0.26 -18.37
N ALA A 622 -18.56 1.13 -19.16
CA ALA A 622 -19.25 0.76 -20.39
C ALA A 622 -18.30 0.30 -21.52
N LEU A 623 -16.99 0.49 -21.33
CA LEU A 623 -15.98 0.19 -22.33
C LEU A 623 -15.47 -1.25 -22.20
N PRO A 624 -15.38 -2.01 -23.31
CA PRO A 624 -14.74 -3.32 -23.29
C PRO A 624 -13.26 -3.21 -22.95
N TYR A 625 -12.74 -4.23 -22.26
CA TYR A 625 -11.30 -4.42 -22.07
C TYR A 625 -10.63 -4.84 -23.39
N ARG A 626 -9.35 -4.50 -23.61
CA ARG A 626 -8.65 -4.92 -24.83
C ARG A 626 -8.49 -6.45 -24.89
N PRO A 627 -8.81 -7.08 -26.03
CA PRO A 627 -8.71 -8.53 -26.22
C PRO A 627 -7.27 -9.08 -26.16
N ASP A 628 -6.25 -8.23 -26.33
CA ASP A 628 -4.83 -8.65 -26.31
C ASP A 628 -4.23 -8.72 -24.89
N SER A 629 -5.03 -8.46 -23.86
CA SER A 629 -4.60 -8.65 -22.47
C SER A 629 -4.70 -10.14 -22.10
N VAL A 630 -3.56 -10.74 -21.74
CA VAL A 630 -3.32 -12.18 -21.51
C VAL A 630 -4.23 -12.82 -20.43
N LEU A 631 -5.15 -12.07 -19.84
CA LEU A 631 -5.88 -12.47 -18.63
C LEU A 631 -7.39 -12.63 -18.78
N ASN A 632 -8.04 -12.44 -19.93
CA ASN A 632 -9.43 -12.85 -20.11
C ASN A 632 -9.78 -13.06 -21.59
N SER A 633 -10.00 -14.33 -21.98
CA SER A 633 -10.52 -14.67 -23.32
C SER A 633 -11.94 -14.12 -23.51
N PRO A 634 -12.28 -13.54 -24.67
CA PRO A 634 -13.66 -13.28 -25.03
C PRO A 634 -14.43 -14.59 -25.18
N VAL A 635 -15.67 -14.63 -24.69
CA VAL A 635 -16.61 -15.73 -24.93
C VAL A 635 -17.01 -15.70 -26.41
N TYR A 636 -16.27 -16.45 -27.20
CA TYR A 636 -16.53 -16.69 -28.62
C TYR A 636 -17.73 -17.63 -28.76
N ASP A 637 -18.81 -17.17 -29.41
CA ASP A 637 -19.87 -18.03 -29.95
C ASP A 637 -19.57 -18.29 -31.44
N PRO A 638 -19.15 -19.51 -31.82
CA PRO A 638 -18.77 -19.86 -33.19
C PRO A 638 -19.91 -19.83 -34.21
N SER A 639 -21.16 -19.64 -33.76
CA SER A 639 -22.35 -19.76 -34.60
C SER A 639 -23.02 -18.44 -34.97
N ALA A 640 -22.44 -17.31 -34.58
CA ALA A 640 -23.02 -16.00 -34.87
C ALA A 640 -22.87 -15.61 -36.36
N PRO A 641 -23.97 -15.20 -37.04
CA PRO A 641 -23.93 -14.79 -38.44
C PRO A 641 -23.13 -13.50 -38.65
N LEU A 642 -22.60 -13.33 -39.86
CA LEU A 642 -21.74 -12.22 -40.26
C LEU A 642 -22.51 -10.87 -40.30
N PRO A 643 -21.82 -9.72 -40.15
CA PRO A 643 -22.42 -8.38 -39.99
C PRO A 643 -23.35 -7.90 -41.12
N ALA A 644 -23.36 -8.57 -42.28
CA ALA A 644 -24.20 -8.19 -43.41
C ALA A 644 -25.65 -8.70 -43.30
N ASP A 645 -25.91 -9.70 -42.45
CA ASP A 645 -27.19 -10.45 -42.47
C ASP A 645 -28.15 -10.10 -41.31
N ALA A 646 -27.84 -9.11 -40.46
CA ALA A 646 -28.53 -8.94 -39.17
C ALA A 646 -29.79 -8.04 -39.17
N GLY A 647 -30.22 -7.46 -40.30
CA GLY A 647 -31.53 -6.82 -40.51
C GLY A 647 -32.27 -6.25 -39.27
N ALA A 648 -31.63 -5.35 -38.51
CA ALA A 648 -32.14 -4.93 -37.21
C ALA A 648 -33.40 -4.05 -37.33
N PRO A 649 -34.47 -4.30 -36.56
CA PRO A 649 -35.72 -3.53 -36.65
C PRO A 649 -35.56 -2.10 -36.12
N VAL A 650 -36.06 -1.15 -36.90
CA VAL A 650 -36.09 0.31 -36.61
C VAL A 650 -37.15 0.67 -35.56
N GLN A 651 -38.04 -0.27 -35.20
CA GLN A 651 -39.02 -0.10 -34.12
C GLN A 651 -38.60 -0.91 -32.88
N PRO A 652 -38.62 -0.31 -31.67
CA PRO A 652 -38.19 -1.00 -30.45
C PRO A 652 -39.20 -2.13 -30.13
N PRO A 653 -38.79 -3.42 -30.17
CA PRO A 653 -39.60 -4.48 -29.60
C PRO A 653 -39.64 -4.33 -28.07
N GLY A 654 -40.60 -4.98 -27.40
CA GLY A 654 -40.66 -5.01 -25.95
C GLY A 654 -39.30 -5.32 -25.33
N PHE A 655 -38.86 -4.47 -24.40
CA PHE A 655 -37.54 -4.56 -23.77
C PHE A 655 -37.45 -5.81 -22.87
N ASN A 656 -37.03 -6.93 -23.43
CA ASN A 656 -36.82 -8.19 -22.71
C ASN A 656 -35.32 -8.58 -22.70
N SER A 657 -34.42 -7.72 -22.17
CA SER A 657 -33.00 -8.06 -21.92
C SER A 657 -32.22 -6.90 -21.26
N PRO A 658 -31.03 -7.15 -20.67
CA PRO A 658 -30.49 -6.47 -19.47
C PRO A 658 -29.86 -5.08 -19.66
N TYR A 659 -29.47 -4.49 -18.51
CA TYR A 659 -28.85 -3.17 -18.30
C TYR A 659 -27.39 -2.99 -18.82
N LEU A 660 -26.96 -3.68 -19.88
CA LEU A 660 -25.53 -3.73 -20.25
C LEU A 660 -25.27 -3.24 -21.67
N PHE A 661 -25.28 -1.94 -21.91
CA PHE A 661 -24.79 -1.35 -23.16
C PHE A 661 -23.26 -1.32 -23.16
N SER A 662 -22.61 -2.02 -24.11
CA SER A 662 -21.17 -1.95 -24.33
C SER A 662 -20.85 -1.21 -25.63
N MET A 663 -19.86 -0.32 -25.58
CA MET A 663 -19.44 0.46 -26.73
C MET A 663 -18.35 -0.26 -27.53
N ALA A 664 -18.58 -0.52 -28.81
CA ALA A 664 -17.55 -1.01 -29.71
C ALA A 664 -16.66 0.16 -30.22
N GLY A 665 -15.34 -0.07 -30.27
CA GLY A 665 -14.37 0.86 -30.88
C GLY A 665 -13.64 1.81 -29.92
N VAL A 666 -13.92 1.73 -28.61
CA VAL A 666 -13.22 2.49 -27.56
C VAL A 666 -12.91 1.51 -26.42
N TYR A 667 -11.66 1.42 -25.99
CA TYR A 667 -11.24 0.46 -24.96
C TYR A 667 -10.78 1.14 -23.69
N GLN A 668 -10.88 0.42 -22.58
CA GLN A 668 -10.38 0.92 -21.29
C GLN A 668 -8.86 1.21 -21.38
N GLY A 669 -8.47 2.42 -20.95
CA GLY A 669 -7.07 2.90 -21.01
C GLY A 669 -6.72 3.70 -22.28
N ASP A 670 -7.64 3.83 -23.25
CA ASP A 670 -7.45 4.74 -24.38
C ASP A 670 -7.51 6.20 -23.92
N THR A 671 -6.64 7.05 -24.47
CA THR A 671 -6.63 8.50 -24.19
C THR A 671 -7.31 9.32 -25.29
N SER A 672 -7.51 8.73 -26.48
CA SER A 672 -8.21 9.35 -27.59
C SER A 672 -8.92 8.32 -28.49
N PHE A 673 -10.10 8.66 -29.01
CA PHE A 673 -10.93 7.76 -29.84
C PHE A 673 -11.70 8.51 -30.94
N ALA A 674 -12.31 7.82 -31.91
CA ALA A 674 -13.15 8.47 -32.92
C ALA A 674 -14.56 8.75 -32.37
N ALA A 675 -15.16 9.89 -32.69
CA ALA A 675 -16.52 10.20 -32.21
C ALA A 675 -17.53 9.14 -32.67
N THR A 676 -18.25 8.54 -31.71
CA THR A 676 -19.08 7.35 -31.97
C THR A 676 -20.57 7.69 -31.89
N PRO A 677 -21.35 7.50 -32.97
CA PRO A 677 -22.79 7.73 -32.94
C PRO A 677 -23.55 6.57 -32.29
N ILE A 678 -24.51 6.90 -31.43
CA ILE A 678 -25.46 5.97 -30.81
C ILE A 678 -26.89 6.48 -30.99
N TRP A 679 -27.88 5.59 -30.94
CA TRP A 679 -29.29 5.94 -30.94
C TRP A 679 -29.90 5.65 -29.59
N VAL A 680 -30.72 6.57 -29.12
CA VAL A 680 -31.35 6.49 -27.80
C VAL A 680 -32.86 6.72 -27.86
N THR A 681 -33.59 6.08 -26.95
CA THR A 681 -35.05 6.18 -26.82
C THR A 681 -35.46 6.23 -25.34
N GLY A 682 -36.57 6.91 -25.02
CA GLY A 682 -37.15 6.92 -23.67
C GLY A 682 -36.98 8.19 -22.85
N THR A 683 -36.45 9.28 -23.41
CA THR A 683 -36.36 10.56 -22.68
C THR A 683 -37.57 11.45 -22.95
N GLN A 684 -38.58 11.40 -22.07
CA GLN A 684 -39.36 12.60 -21.80
C GLN A 684 -39.25 12.94 -20.31
N PRO A 685 -38.89 14.17 -19.92
CA PRO A 685 -39.12 14.61 -18.55
C PRO A 685 -40.64 14.63 -18.32
N PRO A 686 -41.15 14.29 -17.12
CA PRO A 686 -42.55 14.53 -16.80
C PRO A 686 -42.80 16.04 -16.85
N SER A 687 -43.43 16.53 -17.91
CA SER A 687 -43.92 17.90 -17.98
C SER A 687 -45.10 18.06 -17.00
N PRO A 688 -45.09 19.03 -16.09
CA PRO A 688 -46.22 19.26 -15.17
C PRO A 688 -47.46 19.90 -15.84
N PHE A 689 -47.47 20.12 -17.16
CA PHE A 689 -48.51 20.92 -17.84
C PHE A 689 -49.37 20.19 -18.88
N VAL A 690 -49.45 18.86 -18.88
CA VAL A 690 -50.36 18.14 -19.78
C VAL A 690 -51.45 17.44 -18.97
N SER A 691 -52.67 17.96 -19.02
CA SER A 691 -53.86 17.26 -18.50
C SER A 691 -54.06 15.94 -19.27
N PRO A 692 -54.43 14.84 -18.59
CA PRO A 692 -54.72 13.59 -19.28
C PRO A 692 -55.99 13.73 -20.13
N SER A 693 -55.89 13.28 -21.39
CA SER A 693 -57.03 13.16 -22.31
C SER A 693 -58.12 12.24 -21.71
N PRO A 694 -59.43 12.51 -21.91
CA PRO A 694 -60.52 11.72 -21.33
C PRO A 694 -60.71 10.33 -21.95
N TYR A 695 -59.98 9.99 -23.01
CA TYR A 695 -60.03 8.69 -23.67
C TYR A 695 -58.65 8.04 -23.59
N GLY A 696 -58.60 6.84 -23.01
CA GLY A 696 -57.38 6.09 -22.72
C GLY A 696 -56.48 5.85 -23.94
N TYR A 697 -55.22 5.59 -23.62
CA TYR A 697 -54.00 5.52 -24.45
C TYR A 697 -53.24 6.86 -24.55
N PRO A 698 -52.08 7.01 -23.87
CA PRO A 698 -51.18 8.12 -24.17
C PRO A 698 -50.62 7.92 -25.58
N SER A 699 -50.97 8.86 -26.47
CA SER A 699 -50.53 8.92 -27.85
C SER A 699 -49.00 9.03 -27.94
N ASP A 700 -48.46 8.21 -28.84
CA ASP A 700 -47.09 8.21 -29.33
C ASP A 700 -46.44 9.58 -29.45
N ASN A 701 -45.29 9.74 -28.79
CA ASN A 701 -44.15 10.38 -29.43
C ASN A 701 -42.84 9.76 -28.93
N LYS A 702 -42.67 8.46 -29.20
CA LYS A 702 -41.40 7.72 -28.99
C LYS A 702 -40.39 8.10 -30.09
N SER A 703 -39.93 9.36 -30.07
CA SER A 703 -38.87 9.77 -30.99
C SER A 703 -37.53 9.24 -30.51
N ALA A 704 -36.95 8.28 -31.23
CA ALA A 704 -35.55 7.92 -31.06
C ALA A 704 -34.69 9.07 -31.61
N PHE A 705 -33.68 9.50 -30.86
CA PHE A 705 -32.77 10.57 -31.27
C PHE A 705 -31.33 10.07 -31.25
N LYS A 706 -30.50 10.71 -32.06
CA LYS A 706 -29.11 10.33 -32.27
C LYS A 706 -28.22 11.14 -31.33
N LEU A 707 -27.44 10.44 -30.51
CA LEU A 707 -26.38 11.03 -29.69
C LEU A 707 -25.01 10.66 -30.28
N THR A 708 -24.02 11.51 -30.04
CA THR A 708 -22.62 11.26 -30.42
C THR A 708 -21.76 11.31 -29.17
N ILE A 709 -21.00 10.25 -28.94
CA ILE A 709 -20.12 10.16 -27.78
C ILE A 709 -18.80 10.87 -28.08
N ILE A 710 -18.48 11.85 -27.25
CA ILE A 710 -17.35 12.77 -27.45
C ILE A 710 -16.29 12.70 -26.34
N GLY A 711 -16.56 11.98 -25.25
CA GLY A 711 -15.61 11.76 -24.16
C GLY A 711 -15.97 10.56 -23.29
N VAL A 712 -14.98 10.07 -22.56
CA VAL A 712 -15.11 9.00 -21.57
C VAL A 712 -14.82 9.58 -20.19
N VAL A 713 -15.76 9.42 -19.27
CA VAL A 713 -15.61 9.84 -17.87
C VAL A 713 -14.85 8.76 -17.10
N ASP A 714 -13.90 9.19 -16.27
CA ASP A 714 -13.20 8.29 -15.34
C ASP A 714 -14.14 7.84 -14.22
N ASN A 715 -14.44 6.55 -14.16
CA ASN A 715 -15.33 5.97 -13.15
C ASN A 715 -14.53 5.48 -11.93
N SER A 716 -13.89 6.39 -11.21
CA SER A 716 -13.16 6.05 -9.98
C SER A 716 -14.05 5.86 -8.75
N ASP A 717 -15.35 6.14 -8.85
CA ASP A 717 -16.32 6.07 -7.74
C ASP A 717 -17.67 5.53 -8.25
N ASP A 718 -18.14 4.40 -7.71
CA ASP A 718 -19.32 3.62 -8.14
C ASP A 718 -20.63 4.44 -8.22
N ALA A 719 -20.65 5.65 -7.65
CA ALA A 719 -21.78 6.59 -7.67
C ALA A 719 -21.98 7.35 -9.00
N HIS A 720 -21.07 7.24 -9.99
CA HIS A 720 -21.05 8.05 -11.22
C HIS A 720 -21.28 7.25 -12.52
N PHE A 721 -22.00 6.14 -12.42
CA PHE A 721 -22.25 5.23 -13.55
C PHE A 721 -23.36 5.74 -14.50
N GLY A 722 -23.12 5.63 -15.81
CA GLY A 722 -24.12 5.87 -16.86
C GLY A 722 -23.71 6.89 -17.93
N LEU A 723 -24.62 7.11 -18.88
CA LEU A 723 -24.46 8.06 -19.99
C LEU A 723 -24.81 9.49 -19.56
N TYR A 724 -23.89 10.44 -19.67
CA TYR A 724 -24.14 11.84 -19.36
C TYR A 724 -24.67 12.57 -20.59
N ILE A 725 -25.88 13.13 -20.46
CA ILE A 725 -26.61 13.85 -21.51
C ILE A 725 -26.87 15.29 -21.08
#